data_AF-A0A843H5G4-F1
#
_entry.id   AF-A0A843H5G4-F1
#
_cell.length_a   1.000
_cell.length_b   1.000
_cell.length_c   1.000
_cell.angle_alpha   90.00
_cell.angle_beta   90.00
_cell.angle_gamma   90.00
#
_symmetry.space_group_name_H-M   'P 1'
#
loop_
_entity.id
_entity.type
_entity.pdbx_description
1 polymer ?
#
loop_
_entity_poly.entity_id
_entity_poly.type
_entity_poly.pdbx_seq_one_letter_code
_entity_poly.pdbx_strand_id
1 'polypeptide(L)'
;MDKKLQKAIDKYIISSDIIKVKKKMYHSNFFTFDIEATNIKKLKQAVMYMFSVCFEGKRAYYGRTWNEFIEILDYINSKSECKVVCYIHNLSYEFQYMKGVIDFGDDNVFLMDMRKPLKIDYQKIEFRCSYMLTNMNLRLFLETMGVKNQKLEYNYKKYRFPWSPLTKQDFDYSGNDVIGLHQALTRYFEMNGDDVVSTPLTNTGFVRRDIKKVLKENVNDSLLARLQPNEELLSVLREAFRGGDTHASRFYNQTVVHDVDSIDRKSSYPASMVIKSYPMTPFQKVGHVPLETVERKIHMGFALLMRVAVYNIRLKDDLEGCPYISFSKCRNCQDYVLDNGRVIEADYLEMTITDVDYQIIKDMYEWESYQQWDTDNFIVVDCYQSRYKKLPQCVIDEIMKYFKAKETLKHVNPELYMKSKNRLNSIYGMTVLNPLKKQYKFSENEYKVKDLDIKKIIDDLIQKKFIPYQVGVWVTCWSRLALHEARKELKPLEFIYCDTDSVKYIGGHDFTEFNEKQKQIAINNDAYFIDDSGEGHYLGIWEKETENANYSEFVTLGAKKYCYRQNGELHITLAGVSKSGVKELKNNIKNFKEGFTFKKSAGLTATYNDNIHETIKYRGHKLTITDNLYLEETTYKINLQDEYKEIIGIAKKLLFCRNK
;
A
#
# COMPACT_ATOMS: atom_id res chain seq x y z
N MET A 1 8.29 -17.82 -37.86
CA MET A 1 8.72 -18.40 -36.57
C MET A 1 9.76 -19.54 -36.72
N ASP A 2 10.77 -19.61 -35.84
CA ASP A 2 11.83 -20.66 -35.81
C ASP A 2 11.28 -22.05 -35.45
N LYS A 3 11.69 -23.10 -36.18
CA LYS A 3 11.34 -24.52 -35.91
C LYS A 3 11.70 -24.97 -34.49
N LYS A 4 12.79 -24.44 -33.90
CA LYS A 4 13.17 -24.76 -32.52
C LYS A 4 12.14 -24.24 -31.52
N LEU A 5 11.62 -23.03 -31.76
CA LEU A 5 10.58 -22.43 -30.91
C LEU A 5 9.24 -23.14 -31.07
N GLN A 6 8.85 -23.49 -32.31
CA GLN A 6 7.67 -24.33 -32.55
C GLN A 6 7.73 -25.65 -31.77
N LYS A 7 8.84 -26.36 -31.87
CA LYS A 7 9.05 -27.63 -31.15
C LYS A 7 9.00 -27.44 -29.63
N ALA A 8 9.48 -26.31 -29.12
CA ALA A 8 9.40 -25.98 -27.71
C ALA A 8 7.96 -25.72 -27.25
N ILE A 9 7.18 -24.99 -28.05
CA ILE A 9 5.76 -24.73 -27.77
C ILE A 9 4.94 -26.03 -27.84
N ASP A 10 5.16 -26.84 -28.88
CA ASP A 10 4.47 -28.13 -29.02
C ASP A 10 4.76 -29.04 -27.82
N LYS A 11 6.03 -29.17 -27.45
CA LYS A 11 6.44 -29.94 -26.28
C LYS A 11 5.78 -29.39 -25.01
N TYR A 12 5.79 -28.08 -24.83
CA TYR A 12 5.19 -27.40 -23.68
C TYR A 12 3.70 -27.69 -23.53
N ILE A 13 2.94 -27.60 -24.62
CA ILE A 13 1.49 -27.89 -24.64
C ILE A 13 1.24 -29.36 -24.36
N ILE A 14 2.00 -30.27 -24.99
CA ILE A 14 1.84 -31.72 -24.85
C ILE A 14 2.21 -32.20 -23.44
N SER A 15 3.25 -31.63 -22.83
CA SER A 15 3.73 -32.06 -21.51
C SER A 15 2.94 -31.47 -20.34
N SER A 16 1.97 -30.59 -20.60
CA SER A 16 1.21 -29.92 -19.55
C SER A 16 -0.04 -30.72 -19.20
N ASP A 17 -0.21 -30.99 -17.91
CA ASP A 17 -1.48 -31.49 -17.38
C ASP A 17 -2.60 -30.46 -17.59
N ILE A 18 -3.84 -30.95 -17.64
CA ILE A 18 -5.04 -30.13 -17.79
C ILE A 18 -5.75 -30.01 -16.44
N ILE A 19 -5.88 -28.77 -15.97
CA ILE A 19 -6.61 -28.41 -14.76
C ILE A 19 -8.01 -27.90 -15.14
N LYS A 20 -9.05 -28.55 -14.60
CA LYS A 20 -10.45 -28.15 -14.83
C LYS A 20 -10.95 -27.30 -13.66
N VAL A 21 -11.38 -26.08 -13.94
CA VAL A 21 -12.00 -25.20 -12.93
C VAL A 21 -13.30 -24.61 -13.46
N LYS A 22 -14.40 -24.96 -12.80
CA LYS A 22 -15.77 -24.64 -13.25
C LYS A 22 -15.96 -25.10 -14.70
N LYS A 23 -16.26 -24.16 -15.62
CA LYS A 23 -16.47 -24.40 -17.06
C LYS A 23 -15.22 -24.12 -17.92
N LYS A 24 -14.05 -23.89 -17.31
CA LYS A 24 -12.80 -23.58 -18.03
C LYS A 24 -11.76 -24.68 -17.81
N MET A 25 -10.91 -24.89 -18.80
CA MET A 25 -9.77 -25.80 -18.75
C MET A 25 -8.49 -24.99 -18.93
N TYR A 26 -7.48 -25.27 -18.13
CA TYR A 26 -6.18 -24.60 -18.13
C TYR A 26 -5.07 -25.63 -18.29
N HIS A 27 -4.01 -25.26 -18.99
CA HIS A 27 -2.73 -25.94 -18.87
C HIS A 27 -2.14 -25.63 -17.48
N SER A 28 -1.62 -26.66 -16.80
CA SER A 28 -0.89 -26.53 -15.54
C SER A 28 0.42 -25.74 -15.68
N ASN A 29 1.07 -25.85 -16.84
CA ASN A 29 2.25 -25.07 -17.16
C ASN A 29 1.89 -23.62 -17.52
N PHE A 30 2.85 -22.72 -17.31
CA PHE A 30 2.77 -21.31 -17.70
C PHE A 30 4.06 -20.91 -18.42
N PHE A 31 4.02 -19.80 -19.16
CA PHE A 31 5.21 -19.19 -19.74
C PHE A 31 5.38 -17.76 -19.26
N THR A 32 6.58 -17.21 -19.42
CA THR A 32 6.90 -15.83 -19.04
C THR A 32 7.29 -15.01 -20.26
N PHE A 33 7.05 -13.71 -20.19
CA PHE A 33 7.33 -12.74 -21.26
C PHE A 33 7.85 -11.42 -20.67
N ASP A 34 8.79 -10.80 -21.39
CA ASP A 34 9.39 -9.52 -21.07
C ASP A 34 9.83 -8.79 -22.36
N ILE A 35 9.87 -7.45 -22.32
CA ILE A 35 10.36 -6.63 -23.44
C ILE A 35 11.50 -5.72 -23.01
N GLU A 36 12.35 -5.40 -23.97
CA GLU A 36 13.33 -4.33 -23.86
C GLU A 36 13.01 -3.21 -24.84
N ALA A 37 12.98 -1.98 -24.33
CA ALA A 37 12.66 -0.79 -25.11
C ALA A 37 13.78 0.27 -25.05
N THR A 38 13.87 1.08 -26.09
CA THR A 38 14.77 2.23 -26.17
C THR A 38 13.98 3.51 -26.36
N ASN A 39 14.30 4.53 -25.55
CA ASN A 39 13.75 5.87 -25.68
C ASN A 39 14.38 6.64 -26.85
N ILE A 40 13.55 7.29 -27.66
CA ILE A 40 13.93 8.19 -28.73
C ILE A 40 13.66 9.63 -28.26
N LYS A 41 14.62 10.20 -27.53
CA LYS A 41 14.48 11.50 -26.84
C LYS A 41 13.93 12.63 -27.70
N LYS A 42 14.39 12.73 -28.96
CA LYS A 42 13.94 13.79 -29.89
C LYS A 42 12.45 13.74 -30.20
N LEU A 43 11.85 12.55 -30.16
CA LEU A 43 10.43 12.33 -30.46
C LEU A 43 9.59 12.20 -29.19
N LYS A 44 10.23 12.06 -28.02
CA LYS A 44 9.58 11.64 -26.75
C LYS A 44 8.75 10.34 -26.92
N GLN A 45 9.25 9.43 -27.75
CA GLN A 45 8.68 8.11 -28.02
C GLN A 45 9.64 7.02 -27.53
N ALA A 46 9.15 5.82 -27.31
CA ALA A 46 9.95 4.63 -27.04
C ALA A 46 9.59 3.51 -28.01
N VAL A 47 10.55 2.61 -28.28
CA VAL A 47 10.31 1.46 -29.16
C VAL A 47 10.91 0.19 -28.58
N MET A 48 10.16 -0.91 -28.65
CA MET A 48 10.68 -2.23 -28.34
C MET A 48 11.79 -2.57 -29.36
N TYR A 49 12.93 -3.03 -28.87
CA TYR A 49 13.98 -3.57 -29.73
C TYR A 49 14.15 -5.08 -29.57
N MET A 50 13.67 -5.66 -28.47
CA MET A 50 13.71 -7.09 -28.21
C MET A 50 12.54 -7.50 -27.34
N PHE A 51 12.07 -8.73 -27.51
CA PHE A 51 11.30 -9.42 -26.48
C PHE A 51 11.94 -10.78 -26.17
N SER A 52 11.64 -11.31 -25.00
CA SER A 52 12.02 -12.66 -24.60
C SER A 52 10.82 -13.45 -24.07
N VAL A 53 10.82 -14.76 -24.29
CA VAL A 53 9.81 -15.71 -23.76
C VAL A 53 10.46 -16.96 -23.19
N CYS A 54 9.89 -17.53 -22.14
CA CYS A 54 10.36 -18.80 -21.55
C CYS A 54 9.20 -19.76 -21.23
N PHE A 55 9.26 -20.99 -21.77
CA PHE A 55 8.19 -21.99 -21.66
C PHE A 55 8.45 -23.13 -20.65
N GLU A 56 9.61 -23.23 -20.01
CA GLU A 56 9.87 -24.31 -19.02
C GLU A 56 10.88 -23.87 -17.93
N GLY A 57 11.12 -22.57 -17.77
CA GLY A 57 12.14 -22.04 -16.85
C GLY A 57 13.59 -22.45 -17.17
N LYS A 58 13.86 -22.96 -18.39
CA LYS A 58 15.19 -23.48 -18.79
C LYS A 58 15.90 -22.65 -19.86
N ARG A 59 15.14 -22.12 -20.82
CA ARG A 59 15.68 -21.42 -21.99
C ARG A 59 14.77 -20.26 -22.37
N ALA A 60 15.39 -19.11 -22.61
CA ALA A 60 14.74 -17.96 -23.23
C ALA A 60 14.82 -18.06 -24.75
N TYR A 61 13.74 -17.68 -25.42
CA TYR A 61 13.67 -17.45 -26.85
C TYR A 61 13.45 -15.96 -27.09
N TYR A 62 14.02 -15.44 -28.16
CA TYR A 62 14.06 -14.00 -28.41
C TYR A 62 13.45 -13.68 -29.76
N GLY A 63 12.83 -12.50 -29.85
CA GLY A 63 12.47 -11.88 -31.12
C GLY A 63 12.76 -10.39 -31.10
N ARG A 64 12.63 -9.75 -32.26
CA ARG A 64 13.01 -8.35 -32.52
C ARG A 64 11.82 -7.47 -32.88
N THR A 65 10.70 -8.06 -33.26
CA THR A 65 9.52 -7.38 -33.80
C THR A 65 8.22 -7.86 -33.19
N TRP A 66 7.18 -7.02 -33.17
CA TRP A 66 5.86 -7.42 -32.69
C TRP A 66 5.20 -8.51 -33.53
N ASN A 67 5.45 -8.54 -34.85
CA ASN A 67 4.94 -9.60 -35.72
C ASN A 67 5.46 -10.99 -35.30
N GLU A 68 6.73 -11.11 -34.94
CA GLU A 68 7.28 -12.37 -34.41
C GLU A 68 6.61 -12.78 -33.09
N PHE A 69 6.24 -11.81 -32.23
CA PHE A 69 5.50 -12.10 -31.01
C PHE A 69 4.06 -12.54 -31.30
N ILE A 70 3.37 -11.86 -32.21
CA ILE A 70 2.00 -12.22 -32.65
C ILE A 70 2.00 -13.63 -33.25
N GLU A 71 2.98 -13.97 -34.09
CA GLU A 71 3.14 -15.34 -34.63
C GLU A 71 3.23 -16.41 -33.53
N ILE A 72 3.90 -16.11 -32.40
CA ILE A 72 3.99 -17.01 -31.25
C ILE A 72 2.62 -17.18 -30.59
N LEU A 73 1.91 -16.08 -30.35
CA LEU A 73 0.58 -16.11 -29.73
C LEU A 73 -0.43 -16.87 -30.59
N ASP A 74 -0.45 -16.60 -31.90
CA ASP A 74 -1.33 -17.26 -32.86
C ASP A 74 -1.02 -18.75 -32.96
N TYR A 75 0.26 -19.12 -32.93
CA TYR A 75 0.65 -20.52 -32.90
C TYR A 75 0.14 -21.23 -31.64
N ILE A 76 0.30 -20.63 -30.45
CA ILE A 76 -0.24 -21.19 -29.20
C ILE A 76 -1.76 -21.36 -29.29
N ASN A 77 -2.47 -20.33 -29.76
CA ASN A 77 -3.93 -20.35 -29.93
C ASN A 77 -4.39 -21.45 -30.93
N SER A 78 -3.61 -21.72 -31.97
CA SER A 78 -3.90 -22.78 -32.95
C SER A 78 -3.65 -24.20 -32.43
N LYS A 79 -2.79 -24.35 -31.41
CA LYS A 79 -2.35 -25.67 -30.90
C LYS A 79 -3.02 -26.09 -29.61
N SER A 80 -3.35 -25.14 -28.74
CA SER A 80 -3.97 -25.45 -27.45
C SER A 80 -5.49 -25.48 -27.59
N GLU A 81 -6.18 -26.38 -26.90
CA GLU A 81 -7.65 -26.34 -26.71
C GLU A 81 -8.02 -25.79 -25.32
N CYS A 82 -7.02 -25.50 -24.48
CA CYS A 82 -7.17 -25.02 -23.12
C CYS A 82 -6.59 -23.61 -22.97
N LYS A 83 -6.87 -22.96 -21.85
CA LYS A 83 -6.23 -21.69 -21.52
C LYS A 83 -4.76 -21.90 -21.14
N VAL A 84 -3.86 -21.14 -21.76
CA VAL A 84 -2.43 -21.07 -21.42
C VAL A 84 -2.17 -19.77 -20.67
N VAL A 85 -1.51 -19.83 -19.52
CA VAL A 85 -1.20 -18.63 -18.72
C VAL A 85 0.18 -18.09 -19.09
N CYS A 86 0.24 -16.77 -19.26
CA CYS A 86 1.48 -16.01 -19.43
C CYS A 86 1.67 -15.06 -18.25
N TYR A 87 2.80 -15.16 -17.55
CA TYR A 87 3.15 -14.19 -16.51
C TYR A 87 4.09 -13.12 -17.05
N ILE A 88 3.73 -11.86 -16.78
CA ILE A 88 4.52 -10.67 -17.12
C ILE A 88 4.79 -9.91 -15.83
N HIS A 89 6.05 -9.54 -15.59
CA HIS A 89 6.42 -8.80 -14.40
C HIS A 89 6.26 -7.30 -14.62
N ASN A 90 5.19 -6.74 -14.05
CA ASN A 90 4.70 -5.37 -14.28
C ASN A 90 3.91 -5.20 -15.59
N LEU A 91 2.93 -6.08 -15.84
CA LEU A 91 2.02 -6.10 -17.01
C LEU A 91 1.52 -4.73 -17.49
N SER A 92 1.39 -3.73 -16.62
CA SER A 92 1.00 -2.37 -17.01
C SER A 92 1.96 -1.73 -18.00
N TYR A 93 3.27 -2.03 -17.88
CA TYR A 93 4.30 -1.53 -18.77
C TYR A 93 4.21 -2.19 -20.15
N GLU A 94 4.23 -3.53 -20.21
CA GLU A 94 4.18 -4.28 -21.47
C GLU A 94 2.84 -4.08 -22.19
N PHE A 95 1.74 -3.99 -21.44
CA PHE A 95 0.42 -3.75 -22.02
C PHE A 95 0.33 -2.43 -22.78
N GLN A 96 1.03 -1.38 -22.31
CA GLN A 96 1.08 -0.10 -23.02
C GLN A 96 1.63 -0.25 -24.44
N TYR A 97 2.57 -1.19 -24.65
CA TYR A 97 3.09 -1.49 -25.99
C TYR A 97 2.19 -2.46 -26.75
N MET A 98 1.76 -3.53 -26.08
CA MET A 98 0.95 -4.60 -26.69
C MET A 98 -0.37 -4.07 -27.24
N LYS A 99 -1.04 -3.11 -26.58
CA LYS A 99 -2.31 -2.55 -27.07
C LYS A 99 -2.18 -1.78 -28.38
N GLY A 100 -0.98 -1.30 -28.72
CA GLY A 100 -0.71 -0.64 -30.01
C GLY A 100 -0.53 -1.61 -31.19
N VAL A 101 -0.47 -2.92 -30.92
CA VAL A 101 -0.21 -3.96 -31.94
C VAL A 101 -1.17 -5.14 -31.89
N ILE A 102 -1.89 -5.34 -30.79
CA ILE A 102 -2.85 -6.41 -30.58
C ILE A 102 -4.19 -5.79 -30.17
N ASP A 103 -5.24 -6.16 -30.90
CA ASP A 103 -6.61 -5.91 -30.46
C ASP A 103 -7.02 -6.97 -29.43
N PHE A 104 -7.17 -6.53 -28.19
CA PHE A 104 -7.63 -7.40 -27.10
C PHE A 104 -9.15 -7.54 -27.05
N GLY A 105 -9.90 -6.77 -27.83
CA GLY A 105 -11.35 -6.68 -27.76
C GLY A 105 -11.86 -6.04 -26.47
N ASP A 106 -13.17 -5.80 -26.43
CA ASP A 106 -13.83 -5.15 -25.30
C ASP A 106 -13.92 -6.07 -24.07
N ASP A 107 -13.78 -5.47 -22.88
CA ASP A 107 -13.95 -6.12 -21.57
C ASP A 107 -13.02 -7.31 -21.27
N ASN A 108 -12.01 -7.57 -22.11
CA ASN A 108 -11.01 -8.63 -21.89
C ASN A 108 -9.82 -8.20 -21.01
N VAL A 109 -9.69 -6.91 -20.71
CA VAL A 109 -8.65 -6.35 -19.85
C VAL A 109 -9.25 -6.07 -18.47
N PHE A 110 -8.82 -6.84 -17.48
CA PHE A 110 -9.24 -6.65 -16.09
C PHE A 110 -8.33 -5.63 -15.39
N LEU A 111 -8.87 -4.43 -15.17
CA LEU A 111 -8.16 -3.28 -14.59
C LEU A 111 -8.39 -3.17 -13.07
N MET A 112 -7.30 -2.96 -12.32
CA MET A 112 -7.37 -2.61 -10.89
C MET A 112 -7.45 -1.10 -10.67
N ASP A 113 -6.97 -0.33 -11.64
CA ASP A 113 -7.00 1.13 -11.70
C ASP A 113 -6.82 1.58 -13.15
N MET A 114 -6.90 2.88 -13.41
CA MET A 114 -6.53 3.44 -14.70
C MET A 114 -5.11 3.02 -15.07
N ARG A 115 -4.92 2.44 -16.27
CA ARG A 115 -3.64 1.92 -16.77
C ARG A 115 -2.98 0.83 -15.91
N LYS A 116 -3.73 0.15 -15.03
CA LYS A 116 -3.22 -0.96 -14.20
C LYS A 116 -3.92 -2.29 -14.48
N PRO A 117 -3.65 -2.94 -15.62
CA PRO A 117 -4.13 -4.28 -15.90
C PRO A 117 -3.56 -5.29 -14.88
N LEU A 118 -4.44 -6.07 -14.29
CA LEU A 118 -4.10 -7.22 -13.46
C LEU A 118 -4.05 -8.51 -14.29
N LYS A 119 -4.96 -8.61 -15.26
CA LYS A 119 -5.16 -9.79 -16.11
C LYS A 119 -5.69 -9.37 -17.48
N ILE A 120 -5.26 -10.03 -18.55
CA ILE A 120 -5.77 -9.81 -19.90
C ILE A 120 -6.09 -11.17 -20.53
N ASP A 121 -7.31 -11.33 -21.03
CA ASP A 121 -7.69 -12.49 -21.83
C ASP A 121 -7.42 -12.19 -23.33
N TYR A 122 -6.66 -13.05 -24.01
CA TYR A 122 -6.46 -12.99 -25.46
C TYR A 122 -6.67 -14.38 -26.04
N GLN A 123 -7.86 -14.63 -26.61
CA GLN A 123 -8.26 -15.94 -27.11
C GLN A 123 -8.01 -17.06 -26.08
N LYS A 124 -7.11 -18.02 -26.34
CA LYS A 124 -6.74 -19.13 -25.44
C LYS A 124 -5.55 -18.80 -24.54
N ILE A 125 -5.10 -17.55 -24.51
CA ILE A 125 -4.03 -17.06 -23.64
C ILE A 125 -4.63 -16.17 -22.54
N GLU A 126 -4.09 -16.24 -21.34
CA GLU A 126 -4.42 -15.35 -20.23
C GLU A 126 -3.12 -14.76 -19.65
N PHE A 127 -2.91 -13.46 -19.90
CA PHE A 127 -1.78 -12.72 -19.33
C PHE A 127 -2.08 -12.31 -17.90
N ARG A 128 -1.10 -12.43 -17.01
CA ARG A 128 -1.22 -12.11 -15.59
C ARG A 128 -0.03 -11.31 -15.09
N CYS A 129 -0.31 -10.34 -14.22
CA CYS A 129 0.72 -9.49 -13.63
C CYS A 129 1.37 -10.16 -12.40
N SER A 130 2.62 -10.61 -12.51
CA SER A 130 3.33 -11.20 -11.37
C SER A 130 3.75 -10.17 -10.33
N TYR A 131 3.91 -8.90 -10.70
CA TYR A 131 4.19 -7.81 -9.76
C TYR A 131 3.02 -7.58 -8.79
N MET A 132 1.77 -7.63 -9.28
CA MET A 132 0.59 -7.52 -8.42
C MET A 132 0.38 -8.76 -7.54
N LEU A 133 0.79 -9.93 -8.03
CA LEU A 133 0.78 -11.18 -7.28
C LEU A 133 1.72 -11.11 -6.06
N THR A 134 2.95 -10.65 -6.25
CA THR A 134 4.00 -10.74 -5.21
C THR A 134 4.18 -9.46 -4.42
N ASN A 135 3.78 -8.30 -4.98
CA ASN A 135 4.05 -6.96 -4.47
C ASN A 135 5.55 -6.67 -4.28
N MET A 136 6.40 -7.29 -5.12
CA MET A 136 7.86 -7.13 -5.11
C MET A 136 8.33 -6.79 -6.52
N ASN A 137 9.32 -5.90 -6.63
CA ASN A 137 10.03 -5.73 -7.91
C ASN A 137 10.78 -7.02 -8.28
N LEU A 138 11.13 -7.16 -9.56
CA LEU A 138 11.66 -8.43 -10.07
C LEU A 138 12.91 -8.87 -9.31
N ARG A 139 13.91 -7.99 -9.16
CA ARG A 139 15.15 -8.31 -8.45
C ARG A 139 14.87 -8.85 -7.04
N LEU A 140 14.08 -8.11 -6.26
CA LEU A 140 13.74 -8.53 -4.90
C LEU A 140 12.98 -9.87 -4.91
N PHE A 141 12.08 -10.09 -5.86
CA PHE A 141 11.35 -11.36 -5.96
C PHE A 141 12.28 -12.54 -6.27
N LEU A 142 13.21 -12.38 -7.22
CA LEU A 142 14.19 -13.42 -7.58
C LEU A 142 15.14 -13.73 -6.42
N GLU A 143 15.62 -12.70 -5.71
CA GLU A 143 16.46 -12.84 -4.53
C GLU A 143 15.69 -13.55 -3.39
N THR A 144 14.44 -13.13 -3.15
CA THR A 144 13.59 -13.71 -2.09
C THR A 144 13.29 -15.17 -2.33
N MET A 145 13.10 -15.59 -3.58
CA MET A 145 12.88 -16.98 -3.95
C MET A 145 14.18 -17.78 -4.11
N GLY A 146 15.36 -17.16 -3.92
CA GLY A 146 16.65 -17.86 -3.98
C GLY A 146 16.92 -18.58 -5.30
N VAL A 147 16.39 -18.06 -6.43
CA VAL A 147 16.49 -18.75 -7.73
C VAL A 147 17.86 -18.56 -8.38
N LYS A 148 18.20 -19.46 -9.31
CA LYS A 148 19.51 -19.44 -9.97
C LYS A 148 19.69 -18.22 -10.87
N ASN A 149 18.67 -17.89 -11.66
CA ASN A 149 18.73 -16.78 -12.60
C ASN A 149 18.30 -15.49 -11.91
N GLN A 150 19.27 -14.63 -11.62
CA GLN A 150 19.08 -13.34 -10.97
C GLN A 150 19.08 -12.19 -11.97
N LYS A 151 18.43 -11.07 -11.61
CA LYS A 151 18.38 -9.86 -12.44
C LYS A 151 19.76 -9.22 -12.55
N LEU A 152 20.31 -9.19 -13.76
CA LEU A 152 21.65 -8.63 -14.03
C LEU A 152 21.64 -7.10 -14.07
N GLU A 153 22.81 -6.48 -14.02
CA GLU A 153 22.93 -5.03 -14.26
C GLU A 153 22.96 -4.73 -15.76
N TYR A 154 22.29 -3.65 -16.16
CA TYR A 154 22.15 -3.28 -17.56
C TYR A 154 22.28 -1.79 -17.79
N ASN A 155 22.97 -1.44 -18.88
CA ASN A 155 23.16 -0.05 -19.27
C ASN A 155 22.07 0.39 -20.26
N TYR A 156 21.05 1.05 -19.73
CA TYR A 156 19.92 1.63 -20.48
C TYR A 156 20.28 2.89 -21.28
N LYS A 157 21.49 3.45 -21.13
CA LYS A 157 21.93 4.63 -21.90
C LYS A 157 22.33 4.28 -23.33
N LYS A 158 22.54 2.99 -23.64
CA LYS A 158 22.86 2.52 -24.99
C LYS A 158 21.57 2.40 -25.82
N TYR A 159 21.52 3.13 -26.93
CA TYR A 159 20.41 3.06 -27.88
C TYR A 159 20.46 1.75 -28.67
N ARG A 160 19.39 0.96 -28.60
CA ARG A 160 19.23 -0.27 -29.37
C ARG A 160 17.91 -0.23 -30.14
N PHE A 161 17.91 -0.80 -31.33
CA PHE A 161 16.77 -0.89 -32.23
C PHE A 161 16.61 -2.34 -32.69
N PRO A 162 15.46 -2.73 -33.27
CA PRO A 162 15.25 -4.10 -33.76
C PRO A 162 16.40 -4.64 -34.63
N TRP A 163 17.04 -3.78 -35.43
CA TRP A 163 18.18 -4.11 -36.29
C TRP A 163 19.56 -3.92 -35.65
N SER A 164 19.65 -3.37 -34.43
CA SER A 164 20.94 -3.19 -33.77
C SER A 164 21.58 -4.54 -33.43
N PRO A 165 22.89 -4.71 -33.65
CA PRO A 165 23.60 -5.90 -33.19
C PRO A 165 23.53 -5.96 -31.67
N LEU A 166 23.19 -7.14 -31.14
CA LEU A 166 23.13 -7.39 -29.71
C LEU A 166 24.33 -8.20 -29.24
N THR A 167 24.81 -7.83 -28.06
CA THR A 167 25.88 -8.53 -27.35
C THR A 167 25.32 -9.69 -26.54
N LYS A 168 26.20 -10.61 -26.12
CA LYS A 168 25.84 -11.68 -25.18
C LYS A 168 25.21 -11.12 -23.90
N GLN A 169 25.73 -10.00 -23.38
CA GLN A 169 25.16 -9.33 -22.20
C GLN A 169 23.69 -8.91 -22.40
N ASP A 170 23.32 -8.47 -23.61
CA ASP A 170 21.94 -8.07 -23.92
C ASP A 170 20.98 -9.27 -23.85
N PHE A 171 21.39 -10.41 -24.42
CA PHE A 171 20.62 -11.65 -24.35
C PHE A 171 20.59 -12.23 -22.94
N ASP A 172 21.72 -12.26 -22.24
CA ASP A 172 21.80 -12.77 -20.87
C ASP A 172 20.93 -11.95 -19.91
N TYR A 173 20.89 -10.62 -20.06
CA TYR A 173 20.05 -9.74 -19.26
C TYR A 173 18.56 -10.05 -19.43
N SER A 174 18.04 -9.93 -20.65
CA SER A 174 16.61 -10.16 -20.91
C SER A 174 16.21 -11.62 -20.69
N GLY A 175 17.09 -12.57 -21.04
CA GLY A 175 16.87 -13.99 -20.81
C GLY A 175 16.78 -14.34 -19.32
N ASN A 176 17.62 -13.74 -18.47
CA ASN A 176 17.56 -13.95 -17.03
C ASN A 176 16.27 -13.44 -16.42
N ASP A 177 15.70 -12.35 -16.92
CA ASP A 177 14.44 -11.81 -16.41
C ASP A 177 13.28 -12.81 -16.60
N VAL A 178 13.11 -13.37 -17.80
CA VAL A 178 12.03 -14.35 -18.06
C VAL A 178 12.28 -15.72 -17.44
N ILE A 179 13.53 -16.22 -17.47
CA ILE A 179 13.90 -17.50 -16.88
C ILE A 179 13.79 -17.43 -15.36
N GLY A 180 14.36 -16.38 -14.76
CA GLY A 180 14.31 -16.13 -13.32
C GLY A 180 12.88 -15.98 -12.85
N LEU A 181 12.05 -15.19 -13.56
CA LEU A 181 10.64 -15.03 -13.21
C LEU A 181 9.90 -16.38 -13.21
N HIS A 182 10.17 -17.24 -14.20
CA HIS A 182 9.54 -18.56 -14.25
C HIS A 182 9.99 -19.43 -13.07
N GLN A 183 11.29 -19.51 -12.79
CA GLN A 183 11.82 -20.27 -11.65
C GLN A 183 11.21 -19.78 -10.32
N ALA A 184 11.11 -18.46 -10.16
CA ALA A 184 10.60 -17.84 -8.95
C ALA A 184 9.10 -18.10 -8.76
N LEU A 185 8.30 -18.04 -9.83
CA LEU A 185 6.87 -18.37 -9.78
C LEU A 185 6.64 -19.86 -9.49
N THR A 186 7.42 -20.78 -10.08
CA THR A 186 7.33 -22.21 -9.77
C THR A 186 7.54 -22.46 -8.28
N ARG A 187 8.63 -21.92 -7.71
CA ARG A 187 8.90 -22.03 -6.27
C ARG A 187 7.82 -21.35 -5.43
N TYR A 188 7.30 -20.22 -5.88
CA TYR A 188 6.22 -19.50 -5.19
C TYR A 188 4.92 -20.31 -5.13
N PHE A 189 4.59 -21.05 -6.18
CA PHE A 189 3.45 -21.98 -6.23
C PHE A 189 3.64 -23.15 -5.26
N GLU A 190 4.79 -23.81 -5.31
CA GLU A 190 5.17 -24.89 -4.39
C GLU A 190 5.08 -24.45 -2.92
N MET A 191 5.66 -23.30 -2.59
CA MET A 191 5.63 -22.73 -1.24
C MET A 191 4.21 -22.45 -0.73
N ASN A 192 3.27 -22.14 -1.62
CA ASN A 192 1.88 -21.87 -1.25
C ASN A 192 0.98 -23.11 -1.32
N GLY A 193 1.48 -24.24 -1.86
CA GLY A 193 0.67 -25.41 -2.15
C GLY A 193 -0.41 -25.11 -3.20
N ASP A 194 -0.08 -24.23 -4.14
CA ASP A 194 -0.98 -23.76 -5.18
C ASP A 194 -0.45 -24.14 -6.57
N ASP A 195 -1.32 -24.04 -7.57
CA ASP A 195 -0.99 -24.16 -8.98
C ASP A 195 -1.34 -22.85 -9.72
N VAL A 196 -1.18 -22.86 -11.04
CA VAL A 196 -1.46 -21.71 -11.89
C VAL A 196 -2.92 -21.25 -11.82
N VAL A 197 -3.88 -22.11 -11.47
CA VAL A 197 -5.31 -21.75 -11.38
C VAL A 197 -5.73 -21.42 -9.96
N SER A 198 -5.23 -22.14 -8.96
CA SER A 198 -5.58 -21.94 -7.55
C SER A 198 -4.92 -20.71 -6.94
N THR A 199 -3.77 -20.29 -7.48
CA THR A 199 -3.06 -19.07 -7.06
C THR A 199 -3.92 -17.81 -7.30
N PRO A 200 -4.19 -17.01 -6.25
CA PRO A 200 -4.88 -15.72 -6.40
C PRO A 200 -4.11 -14.74 -7.30
N LEU A 201 -4.78 -13.76 -7.91
CA LEU A 201 -4.12 -12.77 -8.76
C LEU A 201 -3.31 -11.71 -7.98
N THR A 202 -3.53 -11.57 -6.67
CA THR A 202 -2.90 -10.56 -5.82
C THR A 202 -2.46 -11.16 -4.49
N ASN A 203 -1.45 -10.56 -3.84
CA ASN A 203 -0.98 -10.99 -2.53
C ASN A 203 -2.09 -10.96 -1.46
N THR A 204 -2.94 -9.93 -1.49
CA THR A 204 -4.12 -9.81 -0.59
C THR A 204 -5.17 -10.90 -0.84
N GLY A 205 -5.17 -11.52 -2.03
CA GLY A 205 -6.06 -12.61 -2.39
C GLY A 205 -5.82 -13.89 -1.58
N PHE A 206 -4.58 -14.16 -1.17
CA PHE A 206 -4.24 -15.31 -0.31
C PHE A 206 -4.91 -15.18 1.05
N VAL A 207 -4.72 -14.05 1.71
CA VAL A 207 -5.31 -13.79 3.03
C VAL A 207 -6.83 -13.78 2.95
N ARG A 208 -7.40 -13.22 1.88
CA ARG A 208 -8.85 -13.25 1.67
C ARG A 208 -9.39 -14.67 1.49
N ARG A 209 -8.65 -15.55 0.83
CA ARG A 209 -9.01 -16.96 0.67
C ARG A 209 -9.02 -17.67 2.02
N ASP A 210 -7.96 -17.50 2.81
CA ASP A 210 -7.80 -18.12 4.13
C ASP A 210 -8.91 -17.63 5.08
N ILE A 211 -9.16 -16.33 5.16
CA ILE A 211 -10.23 -15.77 6.01
C ILE A 211 -11.63 -16.16 5.54
N LYS A 212 -11.89 -16.22 4.23
CA LYS A 212 -13.19 -16.70 3.71
C LYS A 212 -13.45 -18.15 4.12
N LYS A 213 -12.40 -18.99 4.09
CA LYS A 213 -12.51 -20.40 4.48
C LYS A 213 -12.94 -20.51 5.95
N VAL A 214 -12.20 -19.88 6.87
CA VAL A 214 -12.50 -19.98 8.30
C VAL A 214 -13.83 -19.32 8.67
N LEU A 215 -14.23 -18.24 7.99
CA LEU A 215 -15.57 -17.65 8.20
C LEU A 215 -16.68 -18.60 7.76
N LYS A 216 -16.56 -19.19 6.57
CA LYS A 216 -17.57 -20.12 6.04
C LYS A 216 -17.75 -21.35 6.95
N GLU A 217 -16.66 -21.82 7.55
CA GLU A 217 -16.65 -23.00 8.42
C GLU A 217 -17.19 -22.72 9.84
N ASN A 218 -17.07 -21.47 10.33
CA ASN A 218 -17.26 -21.17 11.77
C ASN A 218 -18.25 -20.05 12.07
N VAL A 219 -18.74 -19.30 11.07
CA VAL A 219 -19.57 -18.11 11.29
C VAL A 219 -20.89 -18.22 10.51
N ASN A 220 -21.98 -17.82 11.15
CA ASN A 220 -23.29 -17.81 10.52
C ASN A 220 -23.36 -16.76 9.39
N ASP A 221 -23.60 -17.23 8.16
CA ASP A 221 -23.76 -16.43 6.96
C ASP A 221 -24.77 -15.27 7.10
N SER A 222 -25.90 -15.51 7.79
CA SER A 222 -26.95 -14.50 7.97
C SER A 222 -26.50 -13.35 8.86
N LEU A 223 -25.60 -13.61 9.82
CA LEU A 223 -25.02 -12.56 10.66
C LEU A 223 -24.14 -11.65 9.80
N LEU A 224 -23.22 -12.22 9.01
CA LEU A 224 -22.30 -11.45 8.17
C LEU A 224 -23.03 -10.63 7.10
N ALA A 225 -24.12 -11.16 6.56
CA ALA A 225 -24.99 -10.42 5.63
C ALA A 225 -25.65 -9.20 6.30
N ARG A 226 -26.19 -9.35 7.51
CA ARG A 226 -26.85 -8.27 8.27
C ARG A 226 -25.90 -7.18 8.74
N LEU A 227 -24.59 -7.46 8.83
CA LEU A 227 -23.58 -6.49 9.21
C LEU A 227 -23.13 -5.59 8.05
N GLN A 228 -23.46 -5.94 6.80
CA GLN A 228 -23.05 -5.13 5.66
C GLN A 228 -23.77 -3.78 5.66
N PRO A 229 -23.07 -2.69 5.32
CA PRO A 229 -23.69 -1.37 5.30
C PRO A 229 -24.64 -1.22 4.11
N ASN A 230 -25.70 -0.43 4.29
CA ASN A 230 -26.46 0.13 3.18
C ASN A 230 -25.69 1.31 2.55
N GLU A 231 -26.26 1.92 1.51
CA GLU A 231 -25.62 3.02 0.77
C GLU A 231 -25.26 4.20 1.66
N GLU A 232 -26.23 4.67 2.46
CA GLU A 232 -26.05 5.82 3.35
C GLU A 232 -24.93 5.56 4.37
N LEU A 233 -25.00 4.44 5.10
CA LEU A 233 -23.99 4.09 6.09
C LEU A 233 -22.62 3.88 5.46
N LEU A 234 -22.54 3.27 4.26
CA LEU A 234 -21.29 3.11 3.54
C LEU A 234 -20.67 4.47 3.21
N SER A 235 -21.47 5.45 2.79
CA SER A 235 -21.01 6.82 2.56
C SER A 235 -20.43 7.45 3.83
N VAL A 236 -21.15 7.37 4.96
CA VAL A 236 -20.68 7.93 6.25
C VAL A 236 -19.40 7.23 6.74
N LEU A 237 -19.31 5.90 6.59
CA LEU A 237 -18.08 5.14 6.90
C LEU A 237 -16.90 5.57 6.04
N ARG A 238 -17.14 5.92 4.77
CA ARG A 238 -16.13 6.42 3.83
C ARG A 238 -15.66 7.84 4.18
N GLU A 239 -16.57 8.69 4.65
CA GLU A 239 -16.23 10.03 5.15
C GLU A 239 -15.31 9.92 6.38
N ALA A 240 -15.66 9.07 7.36
CA ALA A 240 -14.88 8.88 8.58
C ALA A 240 -13.53 8.18 8.35
N PHE A 241 -13.40 7.39 7.29
CA PHE A 241 -12.19 6.62 7.04
C PHE A 241 -10.95 7.51 6.88
N ARG A 242 -9.96 7.30 7.75
CA ARG A 242 -8.61 7.87 7.68
C ARG A 242 -7.58 6.75 7.86
N GLY A 243 -6.41 6.87 7.25
CA GLY A 243 -5.31 5.92 7.41
C GLY A 243 -4.60 6.06 8.77
N GLY A 244 -3.34 5.60 8.82
CA GLY A 244 -2.43 5.87 9.94
C GLY A 244 -2.16 7.36 10.10
N ASP A 245 -1.72 7.75 11.29
CA ASP A 245 -1.38 9.14 11.59
C ASP A 245 0.12 9.37 11.38
N THR A 246 0.48 10.34 10.53
CA THR A 246 1.86 10.70 10.23
C THR A 246 1.99 12.21 10.34
N HIS A 247 2.92 12.69 11.17
CA HIS A 247 3.15 14.11 11.34
C HIS A 247 4.55 14.40 11.88
N ALA A 248 5.06 15.59 11.58
CA ALA A 248 6.32 16.10 12.10
C ALA A 248 6.03 17.25 13.07
N SER A 249 6.71 17.28 14.21
CA SER A 249 6.57 18.37 15.16
C SER A 249 6.93 19.72 14.52
N ARG A 250 6.00 20.69 14.56
CA ARG A 250 6.23 22.06 14.04
C ARG A 250 7.43 22.77 14.68
N PHE A 251 7.78 22.36 15.89
CA PHE A 251 8.88 22.90 16.69
C PHE A 251 10.28 22.53 16.16
N TYR A 252 10.41 21.37 15.49
CA TYR A 252 11.69 20.82 15.04
C TYR A 252 11.88 20.86 13.52
N ASN A 253 10.94 21.45 12.78
CA ASN A 253 11.05 21.55 11.33
C ASN A 253 12.28 22.40 10.91
N GLN A 254 13.07 21.87 9.97
CA GLN A 254 14.35 22.42 9.51
C GLN A 254 15.44 22.54 10.59
N THR A 255 15.23 21.95 11.77
CA THR A 255 16.23 21.92 12.85
C THR A 255 16.88 20.55 12.89
N VAL A 256 18.20 20.51 12.95
CA VAL A 256 18.92 19.25 13.23
C VAL A 256 18.80 18.99 14.72
N VAL A 257 18.10 17.92 15.08
CA VAL A 257 17.97 17.43 16.45
C VAL A 257 18.98 16.31 16.65
N HIS A 258 19.60 16.28 17.83
CA HIS A 258 20.58 15.27 18.20
C HIS A 258 19.96 14.27 19.18
N ASP A 259 20.55 13.08 19.22
CA ASP A 259 20.16 12.02 20.18
C ASP A 259 18.66 11.69 20.08
N VAL A 260 18.23 11.19 18.92
CA VAL A 260 16.82 10.88 18.65
C VAL A 260 16.60 9.38 18.70
N ASP A 261 15.77 8.92 19.63
CA ASP A 261 15.35 7.53 19.71
C ASP A 261 14.08 7.27 18.88
N SER A 262 13.86 6.01 18.50
CA SER A 262 12.69 5.55 17.73
C SER A 262 12.11 4.27 18.33
N ILE A 263 10.81 4.31 18.66
CA ILE A 263 10.03 3.14 19.08
C ILE A 263 8.93 2.83 18.06
N ASP A 264 8.69 1.54 17.83
CA ASP A 264 7.68 1.02 16.90
C ASP A 264 6.74 0.04 17.61
N ARG A 265 5.45 0.12 17.29
CA ARG A 265 4.46 -0.81 17.80
C ARG A 265 4.46 -2.11 17.02
N LYS A 266 4.81 -3.22 17.68
CA LYS A 266 4.94 -4.55 17.07
C LYS A 266 3.63 -5.00 16.42
N SER A 267 3.61 -5.03 15.08
CA SER A 267 2.47 -5.47 14.26
C SER A 267 1.17 -4.71 14.59
N SER A 268 1.22 -3.37 14.58
CA SER A 268 0.16 -2.46 15.08
C SER A 268 -1.28 -2.76 14.62
N TYR A 269 -1.51 -2.93 13.30
CA TYR A 269 -2.85 -3.24 12.81
C TYR A 269 -3.33 -4.65 13.24
N PRO A 270 -2.56 -5.74 13.06
CA PRO A 270 -2.89 -7.04 13.66
C PRO A 270 -3.17 -6.99 15.16
N ALA A 271 -2.34 -6.28 15.93
CA ALA A 271 -2.55 -6.11 17.36
C ALA A 271 -3.91 -5.44 17.66
N SER A 272 -4.25 -4.40 16.90
CA SER A 272 -5.56 -3.76 17.02
C SER A 272 -6.70 -4.74 16.70
N MET A 273 -6.57 -5.56 15.65
CA MET A 273 -7.55 -6.59 15.26
C MET A 273 -7.81 -7.65 16.35
N VAL A 274 -6.79 -8.05 17.09
CA VAL A 274 -6.90 -9.07 18.16
C VAL A 274 -7.37 -8.44 19.48
N ILE A 275 -6.76 -7.33 19.88
CA ILE A 275 -6.95 -6.73 21.22
C ILE A 275 -8.24 -5.92 21.33
N LYS A 276 -8.68 -5.24 20.27
CA LYS A 276 -9.80 -4.27 20.36
C LYS A 276 -11.13 -4.88 19.94
N SER A 277 -12.21 -4.13 20.18
CA SER A 277 -13.57 -4.49 19.78
C SER A 277 -14.06 -3.64 18.61
N TYR A 278 -15.08 -4.14 17.91
CA TYR A 278 -15.57 -3.59 16.65
C TYR A 278 -17.10 -3.47 16.62
N PRO A 279 -17.65 -2.57 15.80
CA PRO A 279 -19.09 -2.50 15.51
C PRO A 279 -19.58 -3.78 14.80
N MET A 280 -19.95 -4.78 15.60
CA MET A 280 -20.28 -6.15 15.18
C MET A 280 -21.75 -6.49 15.46
N THR A 281 -22.60 -5.46 15.41
CA THR A 281 -24.07 -5.58 15.28
C THR A 281 -24.53 -4.66 14.15
N PRO A 282 -25.72 -4.87 13.57
CA PRO A 282 -26.25 -3.94 12.57
C PRO A 282 -26.32 -2.53 13.14
N PHE A 283 -25.80 -1.56 12.39
CA PHE A 283 -25.87 -0.16 12.79
C PHE A 283 -27.33 0.32 12.78
N GLN A 284 -27.66 1.15 13.76
CA GLN A 284 -28.94 1.84 13.84
C GLN A 284 -28.68 3.34 13.72
N LYS A 285 -29.42 4.01 12.82
CA LYS A 285 -29.42 5.47 12.76
C LYS A 285 -30.22 6.01 13.94
N VAL A 286 -29.59 6.90 14.70
CA VAL A 286 -30.17 7.57 15.87
C VAL A 286 -30.52 9.02 15.54
N GLY A 287 -29.81 9.63 14.58
CA GLY A 287 -29.97 11.05 14.24
C GLY A 287 -29.20 11.95 15.20
N HIS A 288 -29.70 13.17 15.40
CA HIS A 288 -29.10 14.14 16.31
C HIS A 288 -29.12 13.64 17.76
N VAL A 289 -27.99 13.78 18.47
CA VAL A 289 -27.87 13.40 19.88
C VAL A 289 -27.07 14.45 20.67
N PRO A 290 -27.47 14.79 21.92
CA PRO A 290 -26.67 15.64 22.79
C PRO A 290 -25.32 14.98 23.13
N LEU A 291 -24.28 15.79 23.39
CA LEU A 291 -22.95 15.29 23.69
C LEU A 291 -22.92 14.38 24.93
N GLU A 292 -23.66 14.71 25.99
CA GLU A 292 -23.80 13.86 27.18
C GLU A 292 -24.33 12.44 26.82
N THR A 293 -25.24 12.36 25.85
CA THR A 293 -25.75 11.07 25.37
C THR A 293 -24.70 10.28 24.59
N VAL A 294 -23.80 10.94 23.86
CA VAL A 294 -22.64 10.31 23.22
C VAL A 294 -21.78 9.64 24.29
N GLU A 295 -21.42 10.38 25.34
CA GLU A 295 -20.56 9.88 26.40
C GLU A 295 -21.21 8.70 27.12
N ARG A 296 -22.49 8.81 27.49
CA ARG A 296 -23.23 7.70 28.09
C ARG A 296 -23.22 6.45 27.21
N LYS A 297 -23.41 6.60 25.90
CA LYS A 297 -23.39 5.46 24.95
C LYS A 297 -22.02 4.80 24.84
N ILE A 298 -20.94 5.59 24.84
CA ILE A 298 -19.57 5.07 24.85
C ILE A 298 -19.35 4.23 26.11
N HIS A 299 -19.72 4.74 27.29
CA HIS A 299 -19.63 3.99 28.55
C HIS A 299 -20.46 2.70 28.56
N MET A 300 -21.61 2.70 27.87
CA MET A 300 -22.46 1.51 27.69
C MET A 300 -21.89 0.50 26.66
N GLY A 301 -20.73 0.75 26.05
CA GLY A 301 -20.11 -0.17 25.09
C GLY A 301 -20.70 -0.09 23.67
N PHE A 302 -21.17 1.09 23.25
CA PHE A 302 -21.54 1.35 21.86
C PHE A 302 -20.36 1.95 21.08
N ALA A 303 -20.18 1.44 19.86
CA ALA A 303 -19.44 2.10 18.80
C ALA A 303 -20.33 3.15 18.15
N LEU A 304 -19.82 4.36 17.94
CA LEU A 304 -20.57 5.48 17.37
C LEU A 304 -19.88 5.99 16.11
N LEU A 305 -20.68 6.30 15.09
CA LEU A 305 -20.26 6.98 13.88
C LEU A 305 -21.04 8.28 13.80
N MET A 306 -20.35 9.41 13.82
CA MET A 306 -20.94 10.71 14.08
C MET A 306 -20.53 11.72 13.02
N ARG A 307 -21.50 12.46 12.49
CA ARG A 307 -21.24 13.73 11.80
C ARG A 307 -21.36 14.83 12.83
N VAL A 308 -20.28 15.61 12.97
CA VAL A 308 -20.16 16.64 13.99
C VAL A 308 -19.95 18.00 13.35
N ALA A 309 -20.43 19.03 14.04
CA ALA A 309 -20.12 20.43 13.82
C ALA A 309 -19.56 20.99 15.13
N VAL A 310 -18.40 21.63 15.07
CA VAL A 310 -17.70 22.14 16.26
C VAL A 310 -17.36 23.61 16.05
N TYR A 311 -17.65 24.43 17.04
CA TYR A 311 -17.36 25.86 17.06
C TYR A 311 -16.20 26.17 17.99
N ASN A 312 -15.38 27.14 17.61
CA ASN A 312 -14.26 27.67 18.40
C ASN A 312 -13.33 26.57 18.94
N ILE A 313 -12.95 25.63 18.08
CA ILE A 313 -12.10 24.52 18.45
C ILE A 313 -10.63 24.93 18.39
N ARG A 314 -9.87 24.64 19.44
CA ARG A 314 -8.43 24.94 19.52
C ARG A 314 -7.69 23.88 20.32
N LEU A 315 -6.38 23.75 20.12
CA LEU A 315 -5.55 22.86 20.95
C LEU A 315 -5.58 23.33 22.40
N LYS A 316 -5.65 22.39 23.35
CA LYS A 316 -5.54 22.69 24.78
C LYS A 316 -4.11 23.07 25.20
N ASP A 317 -3.13 22.51 24.50
CA ASP A 317 -1.71 22.76 24.75
C ASP A 317 -1.07 23.34 23.49
N ASP A 318 -0.62 24.59 23.60
CA ASP A 318 0.11 25.29 22.54
C ASP A 318 1.43 24.60 22.18
N LEU A 319 1.94 23.71 23.04
CA LEU A 319 3.12 22.89 22.78
C LEU A 319 2.83 21.53 22.13
N GLU A 320 1.56 21.21 21.82
CA GLU A 320 1.24 20.00 21.07
C GLU A 320 1.77 20.12 19.63
N GLY A 321 2.84 19.37 19.35
CA GLY A 321 3.55 19.38 18.08
C GLY A 321 2.88 18.56 16.97
N CYS A 322 1.87 17.74 17.26
CA CYS A 322 1.16 16.93 16.28
C CYS A 322 -0.36 17.01 16.46
N PRO A 323 -0.99 18.08 15.91
CA PRO A 323 -2.44 18.24 15.97
C PRO A 323 -3.16 17.12 15.20
N TYR A 324 -4.20 16.52 15.81
CA TYR A 324 -4.86 15.33 15.26
C TYR A 324 -5.75 15.58 14.04
N ILE A 325 -6.55 16.65 14.07
CA ILE A 325 -7.60 16.90 13.08
C ILE A 325 -6.95 17.21 11.73
N SER A 326 -7.23 16.38 10.73
CA SER A 326 -6.74 16.61 9.37
C SER A 326 -7.71 17.50 8.61
N PHE A 327 -7.22 18.62 8.08
CA PHE A 327 -8.02 19.55 7.30
C PHE A 327 -8.71 18.88 6.09
N SER A 328 -8.02 17.96 5.42
CA SER A 328 -8.56 17.18 4.29
C SER A 328 -9.76 16.27 4.65
N LYS A 329 -10.06 16.12 5.94
CA LYS A 329 -11.19 15.35 6.48
C LYS A 329 -12.33 16.22 7.00
N CYS A 330 -12.15 17.54 6.97
CA CYS A 330 -13.22 18.48 7.24
C CYS A 330 -14.07 18.65 5.97
N ARG A 331 -15.40 18.53 6.11
CA ARG A 331 -16.36 18.87 5.05
C ARG A 331 -16.49 20.38 4.88
N ASN A 332 -16.33 21.09 5.99
CA ASN A 332 -16.32 22.55 6.08
C ASN A 332 -15.35 22.94 7.21
N CYS A 333 -14.63 24.03 7.04
CA CYS A 333 -13.70 24.58 8.03
C CYS A 333 -13.52 26.07 7.73
N GLN A 334 -13.76 26.93 8.71
CA GLN A 334 -13.75 28.38 8.57
C GLN A 334 -12.78 29.00 9.58
N ASP A 335 -12.14 30.09 9.17
CA ASP A 335 -11.21 30.90 9.98
C ASP A 335 -10.27 30.04 10.82
N TYR A 336 -9.39 29.32 10.12
CA TYR A 336 -8.57 28.25 10.69
C TYR A 336 -7.08 28.55 10.61
N VAL A 337 -6.32 27.89 11.49
CA VAL A 337 -4.86 27.88 11.49
C VAL A 337 -4.36 26.44 11.31
N LEU A 338 -3.44 26.20 10.38
CA LEU A 338 -2.97 24.85 10.03
C LEU A 338 -1.49 24.61 10.32
N ASP A 339 -1.18 23.47 10.92
CA ASP A 339 0.15 22.86 10.93
C ASP A 339 0.25 21.80 9.84
N ASN A 340 0.82 22.13 8.68
CA ASN A 340 1.04 21.19 7.57
C ASN A 340 -0.19 20.32 7.24
N GLY A 341 -1.36 20.96 7.12
CA GLY A 341 -2.63 20.31 6.85
C GLY A 341 -3.35 19.71 8.07
N ARG A 342 -2.91 20.02 9.29
CA ARG A 342 -3.58 19.70 10.55
C ARG A 342 -4.14 20.96 11.21
N VAL A 343 -5.37 20.90 11.70
CA VAL A 343 -6.03 22.05 12.32
C VAL A 343 -5.42 22.29 13.71
N ILE A 344 -4.87 23.47 13.95
CA ILE A 344 -4.50 23.95 15.29
C ILE A 344 -5.74 24.55 15.95
N GLU A 345 -6.42 25.43 15.22
CA GLU A 345 -7.66 26.07 15.65
C GLU A 345 -8.55 26.38 14.44
N ALA A 346 -9.86 26.51 14.70
CA ALA A 346 -10.86 26.96 13.74
C ALA A 346 -12.09 27.52 14.47
N ASP A 347 -12.68 28.59 13.93
CA ASP A 347 -13.94 29.15 14.45
C ASP A 347 -15.11 28.20 14.19
N TYR A 348 -15.06 27.45 13.09
CA TYR A 348 -16.05 26.43 12.76
C TYR A 348 -15.45 25.29 11.97
N LEU A 349 -15.79 24.05 12.30
CA LEU A 349 -15.53 22.91 11.41
C LEU A 349 -16.64 21.86 11.44
N GLU A 350 -16.75 21.14 10.33
CA GLU A 350 -17.60 19.97 10.16
C GLU A 350 -16.77 18.75 9.77
N MET A 351 -16.97 17.62 10.43
CA MET A 351 -16.30 16.37 10.05
C MET A 351 -17.11 15.12 10.41
N THR A 352 -16.66 13.96 9.94
CA THR A 352 -17.23 12.66 10.33
C THR A 352 -16.19 11.91 11.15
N ILE A 353 -16.57 11.48 12.35
CA ILE A 353 -15.67 10.85 13.33
C ILE A 353 -16.28 9.58 13.91
N THR A 354 -15.43 8.69 14.38
CA THR A 354 -15.83 7.57 15.24
C THR A 354 -15.81 7.99 16.72
N ASP A 355 -16.36 7.17 17.61
CA ASP A 355 -16.20 7.33 19.06
C ASP A 355 -14.72 7.28 19.49
N VAL A 356 -13.88 6.55 18.76
CA VAL A 356 -12.44 6.47 19.02
C VAL A 356 -11.73 7.76 18.61
N ASP A 357 -12.12 8.34 17.47
CA ASP A 357 -11.62 9.66 17.07
C ASP A 357 -12.07 10.75 18.04
N TYR A 358 -13.30 10.67 18.53
CA TYR A 358 -13.82 11.58 19.55
C TYR A 358 -12.96 11.57 20.82
N GLN A 359 -12.50 10.39 21.28
CA GLN A 359 -11.62 10.31 22.45
C GLN A 359 -10.32 11.12 22.26
N ILE A 360 -9.68 11.01 21.10
CA ILE A 360 -8.44 11.72 20.80
C ILE A 360 -8.70 13.22 20.65
N ILE A 361 -9.79 13.60 19.97
CA ILE A 361 -10.18 15.01 19.81
C ILE A 361 -10.49 15.64 21.17
N LYS A 362 -11.28 14.96 22.01
CA LYS A 362 -11.61 15.40 23.36
C LYS A 362 -10.37 15.52 24.24
N ASP A 363 -9.36 14.68 24.04
CA ASP A 363 -8.11 14.78 24.80
C ASP A 363 -7.32 16.03 24.40
N MET A 364 -7.14 16.25 23.09
CA MET A 364 -6.22 17.27 22.55
C MET A 364 -6.80 18.66 22.36
N TYR A 365 -8.11 18.77 22.14
CA TYR A 365 -8.76 20.03 21.79
C TYR A 365 -9.78 20.45 22.85
N GLU A 366 -9.94 21.75 22.99
CA GLU A 366 -11.03 22.39 23.69
C GLU A 366 -11.92 23.15 22.71
N TRP A 367 -13.15 23.36 23.14
CA TRP A 367 -14.16 24.17 22.48
C TRP A 367 -14.89 24.91 23.61
N GLU A 368 -14.73 26.23 23.68
CA GLU A 368 -15.36 27.03 24.73
C GLU A 368 -16.86 27.04 24.55
N SER A 369 -17.67 26.88 25.60
CA SER A 369 -19.11 27.21 25.53
C SER A 369 -19.28 28.73 25.60
N TYR A 370 -20.12 29.31 24.73
CA TYR A 370 -20.45 30.73 24.86
C TYR A 370 -21.32 30.90 26.12
N GLN A 371 -20.77 31.47 27.20
CA GLN A 371 -21.45 31.60 28.50
C GLN A 371 -22.81 32.32 28.47
N GLN A 372 -23.16 32.95 27.34
CA GLN A 372 -24.41 33.69 27.16
C GLN A 372 -25.57 32.88 26.57
N TRP A 373 -25.30 31.70 26.00
CA TRP A 373 -26.32 30.84 25.37
C TRP A 373 -26.07 29.39 25.76
N ASP A 374 -27.10 28.71 26.25
CA ASP A 374 -27.08 27.30 26.68
C ASP A 374 -27.03 26.35 25.45
N THR A 375 -26.03 26.56 24.57
CA THR A 375 -25.84 25.83 23.32
C THR A 375 -24.47 25.16 23.31
N ASP A 376 -24.46 23.83 23.22
CA ASP A 376 -23.25 23.02 23.08
C ASP A 376 -22.48 23.42 21.82
N ASN A 377 -21.21 23.81 21.97
CA ASN A 377 -20.33 24.15 20.84
C ASN A 377 -19.74 22.91 20.15
N PHE A 378 -20.11 21.71 20.59
CA PHE A 378 -19.85 20.44 19.91
C PHE A 378 -21.18 19.75 19.63
N ILE A 379 -21.64 19.84 18.38
CA ILE A 379 -22.96 19.38 17.96
C ILE A 379 -22.81 18.07 17.19
N VAL A 380 -23.52 17.02 17.62
CA VAL A 380 -23.65 15.78 16.84
C VAL A 380 -24.89 15.84 15.97
N VAL A 381 -24.69 16.22 14.71
CA VAL A 381 -25.74 16.46 13.71
C VAL A 381 -26.43 15.15 13.30
N ASP A 382 -25.67 14.07 13.15
CA ASP A 382 -26.19 12.74 12.82
C ASP A 382 -25.32 11.67 13.48
N CYS A 383 -25.95 10.60 13.97
CA CYS A 383 -25.28 9.55 14.73
C CYS A 383 -25.83 8.17 14.35
N TYR A 384 -24.90 7.24 14.14
CA TYR A 384 -25.18 5.81 14.02
C TYR A 384 -24.54 5.08 15.19
N GLN A 385 -25.24 4.07 15.71
CA GLN A 385 -24.74 3.25 16.82
C GLN A 385 -24.68 1.76 16.46
N SER A 386 -23.69 1.06 17.00
CA SER A 386 -23.59 -0.40 17.01
C SER A 386 -23.03 -0.84 18.36
N ARG A 387 -23.35 -2.04 18.84
CA ARG A 387 -22.65 -2.63 20.00
C ARG A 387 -21.25 -3.08 19.60
N TYR A 388 -20.29 -2.87 20.50
CA TYR A 388 -18.97 -3.43 20.38
C TYR A 388 -18.98 -4.94 20.64
N LYS A 389 -18.28 -5.71 19.78
CA LYS A 389 -17.90 -7.11 20.05
C LYS A 389 -16.51 -7.38 19.46
N LYS A 390 -15.85 -8.44 19.92
CA LYS A 390 -14.64 -8.97 19.29
C LYS A 390 -14.94 -9.43 17.86
N LEU A 391 -13.88 -9.50 17.04
CA LEU A 391 -13.95 -10.24 15.78
C LEU A 391 -14.27 -11.72 16.06
N PRO A 392 -14.83 -12.46 15.11
CA PRO A 392 -15.03 -13.91 15.26
C PRO A 392 -13.71 -14.59 15.66
N GLN A 393 -13.75 -15.49 16.64
CA GLN A 393 -12.54 -16.13 17.18
C GLN A 393 -11.71 -16.79 16.08
N CYS A 394 -12.35 -17.45 15.11
CA CYS A 394 -11.64 -18.08 13.98
C CYS A 394 -10.81 -17.10 13.12
N VAL A 395 -11.18 -15.81 13.09
CA VAL A 395 -10.39 -14.76 12.41
C VAL A 395 -9.20 -14.35 13.27
N ILE A 396 -9.40 -14.23 14.58
CA ILE A 396 -8.33 -13.95 15.55
C ILE A 396 -7.29 -15.07 15.53
N ASP A 397 -7.73 -16.33 15.51
CA ASP A 397 -6.85 -17.50 15.46
C ASP A 397 -5.99 -17.52 14.20
N GLU A 398 -6.56 -17.17 13.02
CA GLU A 398 -5.79 -17.10 11.78
C GLU A 398 -4.77 -15.94 11.79
N ILE A 399 -5.09 -14.80 12.44
CA ILE A 399 -4.12 -13.72 12.69
C ILE A 399 -2.97 -14.23 13.57
N MET A 400 -3.31 -14.86 14.69
CA MET A 400 -2.32 -15.38 15.64
C MET A 400 -1.45 -16.46 15.03
N LYS A 401 -2.00 -17.29 14.13
CA LYS A 401 -1.23 -18.25 13.33
C LYS A 401 -0.19 -17.57 12.43
N TYR A 402 -0.56 -16.50 11.72
CA TYR A 402 0.41 -15.75 10.91
C TYR A 402 1.47 -15.05 11.78
N PHE A 403 1.06 -14.53 12.94
CA PHE A 403 1.97 -13.91 13.89
C PHE A 403 2.97 -14.93 14.45
N LYS A 404 2.50 -16.07 14.96
CA LYS A 404 3.35 -17.16 15.46
C LYS A 404 4.35 -17.60 14.40
N ALA A 405 3.89 -17.85 13.18
CA ALA A 405 4.78 -18.22 12.08
C ALA A 405 5.80 -17.12 11.75
N LYS A 406 5.41 -15.85 11.76
CA LYS A 406 6.35 -14.73 11.53
C LYS A 406 7.46 -14.69 12.58
N GLU A 407 7.13 -14.86 13.85
CA GLU A 407 8.13 -14.74 14.92
C GLU A 407 9.03 -16.00 14.98
N THR A 408 8.48 -17.21 14.83
CA THR A 408 9.28 -18.46 14.91
C THR A 408 10.12 -18.74 13.67
N LEU A 409 9.73 -18.25 12.49
CA LEU A 409 10.48 -18.45 11.24
C LEU A 409 11.59 -17.42 11.04
N LYS A 410 11.61 -16.37 11.86
CA LYS A 410 12.63 -15.31 11.81
C LYS A 410 14.00 -15.96 12.02
N HIS A 411 14.95 -15.70 11.11
CA HIS A 411 16.29 -16.31 11.09
C HIS A 411 16.37 -17.83 10.83
N VAL A 412 15.24 -18.57 10.80
CA VAL A 412 15.20 -20.02 10.53
C VAL A 412 14.93 -20.32 9.06
N ASN A 413 13.87 -19.74 8.50
CA ASN A 413 13.48 -19.93 7.10
C ASN A 413 13.04 -18.60 6.49
N PRO A 414 13.96 -17.87 5.83
CA PRO A 414 13.68 -16.55 5.27
C PRO A 414 12.47 -16.50 4.34
N GLU A 415 12.25 -17.56 3.56
CA GLU A 415 11.16 -17.63 2.57
C GLU A 415 9.79 -17.74 3.25
N LEU A 416 9.64 -18.67 4.21
CA LEU A 416 8.40 -18.84 4.97
C LEU A 416 8.16 -17.67 5.94
N TYR A 417 9.22 -17.06 6.47
CA TYR A 417 9.15 -15.82 7.25
C TYR A 417 8.52 -14.69 6.42
N MET A 418 9.05 -14.44 5.21
CA MET A 418 8.53 -13.40 4.32
C MET A 418 7.08 -13.64 3.93
N LYS A 419 6.71 -14.90 3.66
CA LYS A 419 5.31 -15.30 3.42
C LYS A 419 4.41 -14.92 4.60
N SER A 420 4.78 -15.30 5.82
CA SER A 420 3.98 -15.04 7.02
C SER A 420 3.89 -13.54 7.34
N LYS A 421 5.01 -12.80 7.20
CA LYS A 421 5.05 -11.35 7.35
C LYS A 421 4.12 -10.65 6.34
N ASN A 422 4.18 -11.05 5.08
CA ASN A 422 3.34 -10.47 4.03
C ASN A 422 1.85 -10.76 4.26
N ARG A 423 1.50 -11.97 4.72
CA ARG A 423 0.12 -12.34 5.08
C ARG A 423 -0.39 -11.53 6.27
N LEU A 424 0.40 -11.43 7.34
CA LEU A 424 0.06 -10.66 8.53
C LEU A 424 -0.18 -9.18 8.19
N ASN A 425 0.70 -8.56 7.38
CA ASN A 425 0.54 -7.17 6.98
C ASN A 425 -0.67 -6.95 6.03
N SER A 426 -0.99 -7.95 5.20
CA SER A 426 -2.08 -7.85 4.22
C SER A 426 -3.47 -8.03 4.82
N ILE A 427 -3.58 -8.54 6.05
CA ILE A 427 -4.88 -8.80 6.67
C ILE A 427 -5.69 -7.53 6.90
N TYR A 428 -5.04 -6.45 7.31
CA TYR A 428 -5.66 -5.14 7.41
C TYR A 428 -6.06 -4.62 6.03
N GLY A 429 -5.15 -4.67 5.05
CA GLY A 429 -5.41 -4.15 3.70
C GLY A 429 -6.64 -4.77 3.04
N MET A 430 -6.96 -6.02 3.39
CA MET A 430 -8.16 -6.73 2.94
C MET A 430 -9.47 -6.16 3.53
N THR A 431 -9.49 -5.65 4.76
CA THR A 431 -10.71 -5.14 5.42
C THR A 431 -11.07 -3.71 5.00
N VAL A 432 -10.10 -2.94 4.49
CA VAL A 432 -10.27 -1.54 4.06
C VAL A 432 -10.34 -1.33 2.55
N LEU A 433 -10.52 -2.40 1.76
CA LEU A 433 -10.72 -2.27 0.32
C LEU A 433 -11.96 -1.41 0.05
N ASN A 434 -11.76 -0.24 -0.57
CA ASN A 434 -12.82 0.71 -0.86
C ASN A 434 -13.89 0.06 -1.77
N PRO A 435 -15.12 -0.17 -1.29
CA PRO A 435 -16.17 -0.78 -2.10
C PRO A 435 -16.66 0.14 -3.23
N LEU A 436 -16.55 1.47 -3.04
CA LEU A 436 -16.93 2.51 -3.99
C LEU A 436 -15.71 3.01 -4.80
N LYS A 437 -14.69 2.16 -4.99
CA LYS A 437 -13.54 2.52 -5.83
C LYS A 437 -14.01 2.70 -7.27
N LYS A 438 -13.56 3.77 -7.94
CA LYS A 438 -13.73 3.95 -9.39
C LYS A 438 -13.33 2.66 -10.12
N GLN A 439 -14.24 2.17 -10.95
CA GLN A 439 -14.01 1.01 -11.80
C GLN A 439 -13.65 1.48 -13.20
N TYR A 440 -12.82 0.72 -13.90
CA TYR A 440 -12.34 1.07 -15.24
C TYR A 440 -12.61 -0.10 -16.19
N LYS A 441 -12.95 0.21 -17.44
CA LYS A 441 -12.88 -0.73 -18.58
C LYS A 441 -11.82 -0.27 -19.56
N PHE A 442 -11.32 -1.24 -20.30
CA PHE A 442 -10.63 -1.01 -21.55
C PHE A 442 -11.56 -1.44 -22.68
N SER A 443 -11.83 -0.55 -23.63
CA SER A 443 -12.71 -0.80 -24.77
C SER A 443 -12.37 0.20 -25.87
N GLU A 444 -12.44 -0.23 -27.13
CA GLU A 444 -12.06 0.59 -28.30
C GLU A 444 -10.64 1.18 -28.17
N ASN A 445 -9.70 0.40 -27.63
CA ASN A 445 -8.32 0.82 -27.33
C ASN A 445 -8.19 1.98 -26.30
N GLU A 446 -9.26 2.31 -25.58
CA GLU A 446 -9.29 3.41 -24.61
C GLU A 446 -9.64 2.97 -23.19
N TYR A 447 -9.16 3.74 -22.20
CA TYR A 447 -9.54 3.57 -20.80
C TYR A 447 -10.78 4.40 -20.49
N LYS A 448 -11.89 3.73 -20.15
CA LYS A 448 -13.15 4.39 -19.79
C LYS A 448 -13.49 4.13 -18.33
N VAL A 449 -13.99 5.15 -17.63
CA VAL A 449 -14.53 5.00 -16.27
C VAL A 449 -15.87 4.26 -16.38
N LYS A 450 -16.09 3.24 -15.54
CA LYS A 450 -17.40 2.60 -15.41
C LYS A 450 -18.23 3.37 -14.39
N ASP A 451 -19.49 3.61 -14.74
CA ASP A 451 -20.47 4.08 -13.76
C ASP A 451 -20.62 3.03 -12.65
N LEU A 452 -20.65 3.52 -11.41
CA LEU A 452 -20.78 2.65 -10.24
C LEU A 452 -22.26 2.35 -10.02
N ASP A 453 -22.63 1.09 -10.20
CA ASP A 453 -23.90 0.57 -9.74
C ASP A 453 -23.81 0.28 -8.23
N ILE A 454 -24.16 1.29 -7.42
CA ILE A 454 -24.04 1.23 -5.96
C ILE A 454 -24.91 0.10 -5.39
N LYS A 455 -26.10 -0.11 -5.94
CA LYS A 455 -27.01 -1.18 -5.53
C LYS A 455 -26.36 -2.54 -5.74
N LYS A 456 -25.81 -2.79 -6.93
CA LYS A 456 -25.07 -4.02 -7.22
C LYS A 456 -23.86 -4.20 -6.32
N ILE A 457 -23.13 -3.13 -5.99
CA ILE A 457 -21.99 -3.20 -5.06
C ILE A 457 -22.44 -3.67 -3.66
N ILE A 458 -23.56 -3.13 -3.16
CA ILE A 458 -24.12 -3.50 -1.86
C ILE A 458 -24.61 -4.96 -1.89
N ASP A 459 -25.35 -5.35 -2.93
CA ASP A 459 -25.80 -6.73 -3.11
C ASP A 459 -24.61 -7.70 -3.15
N ASP A 460 -23.54 -7.33 -3.84
CA ASP A 460 -22.28 -8.07 -3.88
C ASP A 460 -21.62 -8.21 -2.50
N LEU A 461 -21.62 -7.14 -1.68
CA LEU A 461 -21.09 -7.18 -0.32
C LEU A 461 -21.90 -8.14 0.56
N ILE A 462 -23.23 -8.07 0.48
CA ILE A 462 -24.16 -8.95 1.19
C ILE A 462 -23.93 -10.40 0.78
N GLN A 463 -23.84 -10.68 -0.52
CA GLN A 463 -23.61 -12.04 -1.05
C GLN A 463 -22.22 -12.59 -0.70
N LYS A 464 -21.19 -11.73 -0.63
CA LYS A 464 -19.82 -12.14 -0.30
C LYS A 464 -19.67 -12.59 1.15
N LYS A 465 -20.59 -12.22 2.05
CA LYS A 465 -20.66 -12.68 3.45
C LYS A 465 -19.28 -12.62 4.12
N PHE A 466 -18.67 -11.44 4.10
CA PHE A 466 -17.30 -11.24 4.55
C PHE A 466 -17.23 -10.23 5.71
N ILE A 467 -16.04 -10.05 6.27
CA ILE A 467 -15.81 -9.01 7.30
C ILE A 467 -16.27 -7.65 6.72
N PRO A 468 -17.14 -6.92 7.43
CA PRO A 468 -17.76 -5.71 6.90
C PRO A 468 -16.78 -4.52 6.96
N TYR A 469 -16.97 -3.54 6.08
CA TYR A 469 -16.05 -2.41 5.89
C TYR A 469 -15.81 -1.60 7.18
N GLN A 470 -16.81 -1.49 8.06
CA GLN A 470 -16.65 -0.78 9.34
C GLN A 470 -15.54 -1.33 10.23
N VAL A 471 -15.21 -2.64 10.14
CA VAL A 471 -14.09 -3.20 10.91
C VAL A 471 -12.79 -2.52 10.51
N GLY A 472 -12.55 -2.38 9.20
CA GLY A 472 -11.34 -1.72 8.69
C GLY A 472 -11.25 -0.25 9.09
N VAL A 473 -12.38 0.46 9.16
CA VAL A 473 -12.45 1.83 9.68
C VAL A 473 -11.98 1.86 11.14
N TRP A 474 -12.56 1.03 12.01
CA TRP A 474 -12.20 0.99 13.44
C TRP A 474 -10.77 0.50 13.69
N VAL A 475 -10.23 -0.44 12.90
CA VAL A 475 -8.83 -0.88 13.03
C VAL A 475 -7.88 0.32 12.96
N THR A 476 -8.08 1.22 12.00
CA THR A 476 -7.24 2.42 11.88
C THR A 476 -7.46 3.39 13.03
N CYS A 477 -8.70 3.56 13.51
CA CYS A 477 -8.99 4.45 14.64
C CYS A 477 -8.28 3.96 15.90
N TRP A 478 -8.35 2.66 16.19
CA TRP A 478 -7.65 2.04 17.31
C TRP A 478 -6.13 2.14 17.21
N SER A 479 -5.56 2.00 16.01
CA SER A 479 -4.12 2.17 15.81
C SER A 479 -3.67 3.62 16.02
N ARG A 480 -4.49 4.60 15.61
CA ARG A 480 -4.22 6.02 15.90
C ARG A 480 -4.33 6.33 17.39
N LEU A 481 -5.31 5.75 18.09
CA LEU A 481 -5.41 5.88 19.54
C LEU A 481 -4.17 5.31 20.23
N ALA A 482 -3.72 4.12 19.84
CA ALA A 482 -2.52 3.53 20.42
C ALA A 482 -1.26 4.38 20.18
N LEU A 483 -1.11 4.94 18.98
CA LEU A 483 -0.01 5.87 18.68
C LEU A 483 -0.11 7.14 19.55
N HIS A 484 -1.32 7.68 19.68
CA HIS A 484 -1.59 8.84 20.52
C HIS A 484 -1.27 8.55 22.01
N GLU A 485 -1.67 7.39 22.53
CA GLU A 485 -1.32 6.92 23.89
C GLU A 485 0.20 6.85 24.09
N ALA A 486 0.96 6.26 23.15
CA ALA A 486 2.42 6.20 23.25
C ALA A 486 3.08 7.58 23.20
N ARG A 487 2.55 8.51 22.40
CA ARG A 487 3.05 9.89 22.40
C ARG A 487 2.80 10.60 23.73
N LYS A 488 1.71 10.29 24.43
CA LYS A 488 1.35 10.93 25.70
C LYS A 488 2.28 10.55 26.86
N GLU A 489 3.02 9.46 26.73
CA GLU A 489 4.08 9.14 27.68
C GLU A 489 5.20 10.21 27.61
N LEU A 490 5.42 10.82 26.45
CA LEU A 490 6.44 11.84 26.24
C LEU A 490 5.99 13.22 26.73
N LYS A 491 6.95 14.04 27.16
CA LYS A 491 6.71 15.48 27.34
C LYS A 491 6.45 16.13 25.97
N PRO A 492 5.66 17.23 25.88
CA PRO A 492 5.29 17.84 24.60
C PRO A 492 6.47 18.13 23.66
N LEU A 493 7.61 18.58 24.21
CA LEU A 493 8.83 18.89 23.45
C LEU A 493 9.78 17.71 23.27
N GLU A 494 9.54 16.55 23.88
CA GLU A 494 10.31 15.34 23.57
C GLU A 494 9.89 14.76 22.21
N PHE A 495 8.65 15.01 21.77
CA PHE A 495 8.12 14.52 20.51
C PHE A 495 8.71 15.23 19.27
N ILE A 496 9.24 14.45 18.32
CA ILE A 496 9.82 14.96 17.07
C ILE A 496 8.97 14.59 15.86
N TYR A 497 8.57 13.31 15.74
CA TYR A 497 7.91 12.80 14.54
C TYR A 497 7.16 11.49 14.82
N CYS A 498 6.05 11.25 14.13
CA CYS A 498 5.41 9.93 14.09
C CYS A 498 5.05 9.51 12.66
N ASP A 499 5.04 8.19 12.42
CA ASP A 499 4.46 7.62 11.20
C ASP A 499 3.77 6.29 11.51
N THR A 500 2.44 6.33 11.52
CA THR A 500 1.50 5.20 11.63
C THR A 500 1.58 4.43 12.95
N ASP A 501 2.72 3.83 13.23
CA ASP A 501 3.02 2.96 14.37
C ASP A 501 4.41 3.22 14.95
N SER A 502 5.09 4.29 14.50
CA SER A 502 6.40 4.71 14.98
C SER A 502 6.34 6.08 15.67
N VAL A 503 7.11 6.25 16.74
CA VAL A 503 7.33 7.54 17.43
C VAL A 503 8.83 7.80 17.54
N LYS A 504 9.26 8.98 17.08
CA LYS A 504 10.62 9.48 17.19
C LYS A 504 10.64 10.64 18.17
N TYR A 505 11.58 10.59 19.11
CA TYR A 505 11.61 11.49 20.25
C TYR A 505 13.04 11.78 20.69
N ILE A 506 13.24 12.88 21.41
CA ILE A 506 14.54 13.21 22.03
C ILE A 506 14.85 12.13 23.07
N GLY A 507 16.03 11.52 22.97
CA GLY A 507 16.41 10.29 23.64
C GLY A 507 16.34 10.33 25.17
N GLY A 508 16.40 9.13 25.77
CA GLY A 508 16.45 8.96 27.22
C GLY A 508 15.09 8.78 27.93
N HIS A 509 13.98 8.76 27.18
CA HIS A 509 12.67 8.38 27.75
C HIS A 509 12.55 6.86 27.97
N ASP A 510 12.08 6.44 29.14
CA ASP A 510 11.90 5.04 29.51
C ASP A 510 10.43 4.59 29.33
N PHE A 511 10.18 3.75 28.33
CA PHE A 511 8.86 3.16 28.04
C PHE A 511 8.56 1.87 28.81
N THR A 512 9.39 1.46 29.77
CA THR A 512 9.26 0.17 30.46
C THR A 512 7.90 -0.01 31.13
N GLU A 513 7.46 0.95 31.95
CA GLU A 513 6.16 0.85 32.64
C GLU A 513 4.99 0.80 31.65
N PHE A 514 5.03 1.64 30.63
CA PHE A 514 4.03 1.65 29.57
C PHE A 514 3.97 0.30 28.85
N ASN A 515 5.12 -0.29 28.53
CA ASN A 515 5.20 -1.59 27.87
C ASN A 515 4.74 -2.75 28.74
N GLU A 516 5.01 -2.75 30.04
CA GLU A 516 4.47 -3.78 30.95
C GLU A 516 2.94 -3.74 30.97
N LYS A 517 2.33 -2.54 30.94
CA LYS A 517 0.87 -2.39 30.77
C LYS A 517 0.41 -2.96 29.42
N GLN A 518 1.13 -2.70 28.32
CA GLN A 518 0.80 -3.26 27.01
C GLN A 518 0.93 -4.79 26.96
N LYS A 519 1.95 -5.38 27.61
CA LYS A 519 2.09 -6.83 27.76
C LYS A 519 0.91 -7.42 28.52
N GLN A 520 0.50 -6.82 29.62
CA GLN A 520 -0.67 -7.30 30.37
C GLN A 520 -1.95 -7.22 29.54
N ILE A 521 -2.12 -6.15 28.74
CA ILE A 521 -3.24 -6.04 27.80
C ILE A 521 -3.18 -7.18 26.76
N ALA A 522 -2.00 -7.48 26.21
CA ALA A 522 -1.84 -8.56 25.25
C ALA A 522 -2.18 -9.93 25.88
N ILE A 523 -1.73 -10.19 27.11
CA ILE A 523 -2.04 -11.41 27.87
C ILE A 523 -3.55 -11.54 28.09
N ASN A 524 -4.21 -10.48 28.57
CA ASN A 524 -5.65 -10.48 28.85
C ASN A 524 -6.53 -10.65 27.60
N ASN A 525 -5.93 -10.59 26.40
CA ASN A 525 -6.63 -10.70 25.12
C ASN A 525 -6.11 -11.85 24.25
N ASP A 526 -5.34 -12.80 24.83
CA ASP A 526 -4.72 -13.92 24.12
C ASP A 526 -3.90 -13.49 22.89
N ALA A 527 -3.32 -12.28 22.94
CA ALA A 527 -2.55 -11.66 21.88
C ALA A 527 -1.04 -11.92 22.06
N TYR A 528 -0.69 -13.09 22.58
CA TYR A 528 0.69 -13.50 22.86
C TYR A 528 0.87 -15.01 22.70
N PHE A 529 2.12 -15.46 22.62
CA PHE A 529 2.48 -16.88 22.77
C PHE A 529 3.91 -17.04 23.29
N ILE A 530 4.24 -18.21 23.81
CA ILE A 530 5.61 -18.60 24.20
C ILE A 530 6.14 -19.56 23.14
N ASP A 531 7.35 -19.31 22.64
CA ASP A 531 8.00 -20.19 21.66
C ASP A 531 8.73 -21.38 22.31
N ASP A 532 9.30 -22.25 21.48
CA ASP A 532 9.99 -23.47 21.93
C ASP A 532 11.27 -23.17 22.72
N SER A 533 11.78 -21.92 22.67
CA SER A 533 12.93 -21.46 23.47
C SER A 533 12.54 -20.89 24.83
N GLY A 534 11.23 -20.73 25.08
CA GLY A 534 10.70 -20.09 26.29
C GLY A 534 10.56 -18.57 26.19
N GLU A 535 10.82 -17.97 25.03
CA GLU A 535 10.68 -16.53 24.81
C GLU A 535 9.20 -16.15 24.58
N GLY A 536 8.75 -15.11 25.28
CA GLY A 536 7.38 -14.60 25.16
C GLY A 536 7.25 -13.56 24.05
N HIS A 537 6.36 -13.81 23.09
CA HIS A 537 6.08 -12.93 21.96
C HIS A 537 4.71 -12.28 22.10
N TYR A 538 4.65 -10.95 22.16
CA TYR A 538 3.42 -10.18 22.41
C TYR A 538 3.07 -9.27 21.23
N LEU A 539 1.80 -9.20 20.85
CA LEU A 539 1.31 -8.22 19.88
C LEU A 539 1.11 -6.85 20.52
N GLY A 540 1.48 -5.78 19.79
CA GLY A 540 1.09 -4.42 20.13
C GLY A 540 1.91 -3.75 21.23
N ILE A 541 2.99 -4.37 21.70
CA ILE A 541 4.01 -3.74 22.55
C ILE A 541 4.89 -2.79 21.72
N TRP A 542 5.54 -1.83 22.38
CA TRP A 542 6.39 -0.83 21.74
C TRP A 542 7.86 -1.19 21.92
N GLU A 543 8.53 -1.54 20.84
CA GLU A 543 9.94 -1.95 20.88
C GLU A 543 10.80 -0.89 20.21
N LYS A 544 12.07 -0.79 20.59
CA LYS A 544 13.03 -0.02 19.80
C LYS A 544 13.12 -0.63 18.40
N GLU A 545 13.08 0.21 17.37
CA GLU A 545 13.07 -0.23 15.96
C GLU A 545 14.27 -1.15 15.62
N THR A 546 15.41 -0.90 16.25
CA THR A 546 16.62 -1.70 16.22
C THR A 546 17.37 -1.58 17.56
N GLU A 547 18.31 -2.48 17.85
CA GLU A 547 19.21 -2.36 19.02
C GLU A 547 19.99 -1.02 19.01
N ASN A 548 20.22 -0.45 17.82
CA ASN A 548 20.87 0.85 17.60
C ASN A 548 19.87 1.93 17.10
N ALA A 549 18.62 1.93 17.57
CA ALA A 549 17.57 2.88 17.13
C ALA A 549 17.80 4.35 17.53
N ASN A 550 19.02 4.69 17.91
CA ASN A 550 19.44 6.05 18.21
C ASN A 550 20.01 6.72 16.95
N TYR A 551 19.41 7.84 16.57
CA TYR A 551 19.90 8.69 15.52
C TYR A 551 20.72 9.83 16.12
N SER A 552 22.02 9.83 15.84
CA SER A 552 22.95 10.90 16.23
C SER A 552 22.56 12.29 15.70
N GLU A 553 21.93 12.33 14.53
CA GLU A 553 21.37 13.54 13.92
C GLU A 553 20.05 13.19 13.24
N PHE A 554 19.04 14.04 13.36
CA PHE A 554 17.75 13.90 12.70
C PHE A 554 17.24 15.27 12.24
N VAL A 555 16.71 15.36 11.02
CA VAL A 555 16.04 16.56 10.51
C VAL A 555 14.79 16.17 9.74
N THR A 556 13.69 16.89 9.97
CA THR A 556 12.43 16.71 9.27
C THR A 556 11.96 18.00 8.62
N LEU A 557 11.30 17.85 7.47
CA LEU A 557 10.67 18.91 6.70
C LEU A 557 9.15 18.67 6.58
N GLY A 558 8.60 17.72 7.34
CA GLY A 558 7.19 17.34 7.32
C GLY A 558 6.98 15.83 7.22
N ALA A 559 5.72 15.43 7.10
CA ALA A 559 5.32 14.03 6.97
C ALA A 559 6.04 13.33 5.80
N LYS A 560 6.72 12.21 6.07
CA LYS A 560 7.49 11.39 5.12
C LYS A 560 8.59 12.13 4.37
N LYS A 561 9.13 13.19 4.99
CA LYS A 561 10.23 14.03 4.45
C LYS A 561 11.27 14.28 5.54
N TYR A 562 12.16 13.32 5.77
CA TYR A 562 13.19 13.42 6.80
C TYR A 562 14.53 12.79 6.39
N CYS A 563 15.59 13.19 7.08
CA CYS A 563 16.95 12.71 6.91
C CYS A 563 17.55 12.46 8.30
N TYR A 564 18.34 11.41 8.46
CA TYR A 564 18.89 11.03 9.75
C TYR A 564 20.24 10.34 9.61
N ARG A 565 21.05 10.41 10.67
CA ARG A 565 22.34 9.70 10.77
C ARG A 565 22.27 8.61 11.82
N GLN A 566 22.53 7.38 11.40
CA GLN A 566 22.57 6.20 12.24
C GLN A 566 23.88 5.45 11.99
N ASN A 567 24.60 5.05 13.04
CA ASN A 567 25.89 4.34 12.93
C ASN A 567 26.91 5.06 12.00
N GLY A 568 26.91 6.40 12.01
CA GLY A 568 27.78 7.22 11.14
C GLY A 568 27.29 7.39 9.70
N GLU A 569 26.31 6.60 9.26
CA GLU A 569 25.75 6.66 7.90
C GLU A 569 24.54 7.57 7.81
N LEU A 570 24.47 8.35 6.73
CA LEU A 570 23.34 9.22 6.44
C LEU A 570 22.28 8.44 5.67
N HIS A 571 21.01 8.62 6.05
CA HIS A 571 19.84 8.01 5.43
C HIS A 571 18.79 9.07 5.11
N ILE A 572 17.93 8.81 4.13
CA ILE A 572 16.83 9.70 3.75
C ILE A 572 15.52 8.93 3.58
N THR A 573 14.43 9.60 3.95
CA THR A 573 13.05 9.21 3.61
C THR A 573 12.39 10.41 2.96
N LEU A 574 12.21 10.33 1.64
CA LEU A 574 11.59 11.38 0.84
C LEU A 574 10.83 10.74 -0.33
N ALA A 575 9.50 10.92 -0.35
CA ALA A 575 8.68 10.41 -1.44
C ALA A 575 9.13 11.01 -2.79
N GLY A 576 9.24 10.16 -3.82
CA GLY A 576 9.74 10.58 -5.14
C GLY A 576 11.27 10.61 -5.26
N VAL A 577 12.01 10.33 -4.18
CA VAL A 577 13.47 10.24 -4.19
C VAL A 577 13.92 8.86 -3.73
N SER A 578 14.76 8.19 -4.52
CA SER A 578 15.30 6.89 -4.16
C SER A 578 16.29 7.02 -2.99
N LYS A 579 16.49 5.92 -2.24
CA LYS A 579 17.44 5.90 -1.10
C LYS A 579 18.87 6.30 -1.49
N SER A 580 19.28 6.11 -2.74
CA SER A 580 20.60 6.54 -3.23
C SER A 580 20.77 8.05 -3.31
N GLY A 581 19.68 8.83 -3.22
CA GLY A 581 19.70 10.28 -3.18
C GLY A 581 20.51 10.85 -2.03
N VAL A 582 20.72 10.09 -0.96
CA VAL A 582 21.58 10.51 0.16
C VAL A 582 23.01 10.85 -0.28
N LYS A 583 23.51 10.25 -1.37
CA LYS A 583 24.81 10.58 -1.96
C LYS A 583 24.87 12.02 -2.48
N GLU A 584 23.74 12.59 -2.92
CA GLU A 584 23.66 13.97 -3.39
C GLU A 584 23.80 14.98 -2.22
N LEU A 585 23.48 14.56 -0.99
CA LEU A 585 23.65 15.37 0.22
C LEU A 585 25.11 15.48 0.69
N LYS A 586 26.05 14.78 0.05
CA LYS A 586 27.50 14.82 0.36
C LYS A 586 27.82 14.57 1.83
N ASN A 587 27.12 13.60 2.44
CA ASN A 587 27.23 13.22 3.85
C ASN A 587 26.99 14.36 4.86
N ASN A 588 26.34 15.46 4.45
CA ASN A 588 26.01 16.58 5.32
C ASN A 588 24.49 16.72 5.44
N ILE A 589 23.96 16.40 6.63
CA ILE A 589 22.52 16.42 6.91
C ILE A 589 21.89 17.80 6.69
N LYS A 590 22.66 18.89 6.90
CA LYS A 590 22.20 20.28 6.69
C LYS A 590 21.92 20.62 5.23
N ASN A 591 22.34 19.78 4.28
CA ASN A 591 21.96 19.92 2.87
C ASN A 591 20.51 19.49 2.63
N PHE A 592 19.90 18.70 3.51
CA PHE A 592 18.50 18.32 3.43
C PHE A 592 17.61 19.46 3.94
N LYS A 593 17.42 20.46 3.09
CA LYS A 593 16.66 21.68 3.39
C LYS A 593 15.86 22.15 2.18
N GLU A 594 14.92 23.06 2.42
CA GLU A 594 14.18 23.73 1.35
C GLU A 594 15.13 24.32 0.29
N GLY A 595 14.72 24.18 -0.98
CA GLY A 595 15.49 24.62 -2.14
C GLY A 595 16.48 23.57 -2.68
N PHE A 596 16.86 22.56 -1.90
CA PHE A 596 17.73 21.49 -2.40
C PHE A 596 17.06 20.71 -3.53
N THR A 597 17.81 20.43 -4.60
CA THR A 597 17.30 19.73 -5.79
C THR A 597 18.08 18.44 -6.03
N PHE A 598 17.40 17.31 -5.90
CA PHE A 598 17.91 16.00 -6.31
C PHE A 598 17.83 15.88 -7.83
N LYS A 599 18.94 15.55 -8.46
CA LYS A 599 19.05 15.46 -9.93
C LYS A 599 19.21 14.04 -10.44
N LYS A 600 19.76 13.13 -9.63
CA LYS A 600 20.07 11.76 -10.04
C LYS A 600 19.15 10.73 -9.38
N SER A 601 18.53 11.08 -8.25
CA SER A 601 17.71 10.16 -7.46
C SER A 601 16.20 10.43 -7.50
N ALA A 602 15.73 11.43 -8.26
CA ALA A 602 14.33 11.82 -8.34
C ALA A 602 13.42 10.87 -9.17
N GLY A 603 13.96 9.74 -9.60
CA GLY A 603 13.22 8.73 -10.36
C GLY A 603 13.03 9.10 -11.83
N LEU A 604 12.00 8.51 -12.44
CA LEU A 604 11.64 8.69 -13.84
C LEU A 604 10.23 9.30 -13.94
N THR A 605 10.04 10.20 -14.89
CA THR A 605 8.72 10.64 -15.34
C THR A 605 8.30 9.80 -16.54
N ALA A 606 7.04 9.36 -16.56
CA ALA A 606 6.48 8.54 -17.62
C ALA A 606 5.52 9.36 -18.48
N THR A 607 5.72 9.34 -19.79
CA THR A 607 4.81 9.89 -20.80
C THR A 607 4.15 8.73 -21.54
N TYR A 608 2.83 8.61 -21.42
CA TYR A 608 2.04 7.62 -22.14
C TYR A 608 1.74 8.15 -23.54
N ASN A 609 2.25 7.46 -24.56
CA ASN A 609 1.95 7.74 -25.95
C ASN A 609 0.89 6.74 -26.41
N ASP A 610 -0.36 7.19 -26.52
CA ASP A 610 -1.51 6.39 -26.95
C ASP A 610 -1.92 6.74 -28.38
N ASN A 611 -2.54 5.78 -29.07
CA ASN A 611 -3.04 5.92 -30.44
C ASN A 611 -1.94 6.35 -31.44
N ILE A 612 -0.72 5.85 -31.22
CA ILE A 612 0.41 6.07 -32.11
C ILE A 612 0.57 4.84 -33.00
N HIS A 613 0.63 5.06 -34.30
CA HIS A 613 1.03 4.05 -35.27
C HIS A 613 1.71 4.73 -36.46
N GLU A 614 3.02 4.94 -36.34
CA GLU A 614 3.79 5.67 -37.34
C GLU A 614 4.98 4.86 -37.83
N THR A 615 5.28 4.93 -39.12
CA THR A 615 6.52 4.37 -39.67
C THR A 615 7.42 5.50 -40.13
N ILE A 616 8.58 5.64 -39.48
CA ILE A 616 9.57 6.68 -39.79
C ILE A 616 10.83 6.08 -40.39
N LYS A 617 11.59 6.89 -41.14
CA LYS A 617 12.96 6.55 -41.51
C LYS A 617 13.91 7.03 -40.42
N TYR A 618 14.47 6.12 -39.64
CA TYR A 618 15.39 6.44 -38.55
C TYR A 618 16.74 5.77 -38.80
N ARG A 619 17.80 6.58 -38.94
CA ARG A 619 19.17 6.12 -39.23
C ARG A 619 19.26 5.15 -40.42
N GLY A 620 18.50 5.41 -41.49
CA GLY A 620 18.51 4.60 -42.71
C GLY A 620 17.57 3.39 -42.71
N HIS A 621 16.97 3.03 -41.58
CA HIS A 621 16.02 1.92 -41.46
C HIS A 621 14.58 2.41 -41.31
N LYS A 622 13.61 1.59 -41.72
CA LYS A 622 12.20 1.81 -41.38
C LYS A 622 11.97 1.39 -39.93
N LEU A 623 11.39 2.28 -39.14
CA LEU A 623 11.06 2.06 -37.74
C LEU A 623 9.58 2.32 -37.54
N THR A 624 8.85 1.28 -37.17
CA THR A 624 7.45 1.39 -36.74
C THR A 624 7.41 1.70 -35.26
N ILE A 625 6.78 2.81 -34.91
CA ILE A 625 6.50 3.25 -33.56
C ILE A 625 5.00 3.06 -33.33
N THR A 626 4.66 2.30 -32.29
CA THR A 626 3.29 2.07 -31.84
C THR A 626 3.09 2.70 -30.48
N ASP A 627 1.93 2.52 -29.85
CA ASP A 627 1.72 2.88 -28.44
C ASP A 627 2.90 2.44 -27.57
N ASN A 628 3.34 3.33 -26.68
CA ASN A 628 4.55 3.11 -25.89
C ASN A 628 4.56 3.96 -24.61
N LEU A 629 5.56 3.70 -23.77
CA LEU A 629 5.83 4.47 -22.56
C LEU A 629 7.22 5.08 -22.63
N TYR A 630 7.29 6.41 -22.81
CA TYR A 630 8.55 7.13 -22.78
C TYR A 630 8.91 7.50 -21.32
N LEU A 631 10.06 7.02 -20.86
CA LEU A 631 10.56 7.25 -19.51
C LEU A 631 11.76 8.20 -19.51
N GLU A 632 11.72 9.30 -18.76
CA GLU A 632 12.88 10.21 -18.66
C GLU A 632 13.27 10.52 -17.22
N GLU A 633 14.57 10.72 -16.99
CA GLU A 633 15.10 11.17 -15.70
C GLU A 633 14.49 12.53 -15.34
N THR A 634 14.01 12.66 -14.10
CA THR A 634 13.44 13.90 -13.59
C THR A 634 14.28 14.46 -12.45
N THR A 635 13.87 15.61 -11.91
CA THR A 635 14.50 16.22 -10.73
C THR A 635 13.44 16.44 -9.65
N TYR A 636 13.87 16.46 -8.39
CA TYR A 636 12.99 16.71 -7.26
C TYR A 636 13.54 17.87 -6.44
N LYS A 637 12.80 18.98 -6.37
CA LYS A 637 13.13 20.13 -5.52
C LYS A 637 12.33 20.05 -4.22
N ILE A 638 13.02 20.13 -3.09
CA ILE A 638 12.39 20.25 -1.78
C ILE A 638 11.78 21.65 -1.66
N ASN A 639 10.46 21.73 -1.47
CA ASN A 639 9.74 22.98 -1.21
C ASN A 639 8.83 22.81 0.02
N LEU A 640 8.64 23.91 0.77
CA LEU A 640 7.64 24.02 1.85
C LEU A 640 6.56 25.02 1.43
N GLN A 641 5.32 24.79 1.86
CA GLN A 641 4.23 25.75 1.66
C GLN A 641 4.43 26.97 2.56
N ASP A 642 4.08 28.16 2.07
CA ASP A 642 4.38 29.42 2.77
C ASP A 642 3.62 29.54 4.10
N GLU A 643 2.34 29.13 4.15
CA GLU A 643 1.54 29.04 5.39
C GLU A 643 2.25 28.19 6.46
N TYR A 644 2.85 27.07 6.05
CA TYR A 644 3.56 26.20 6.99
C TYR A 644 4.84 26.86 7.52
N LYS A 645 5.53 27.68 6.72
CA LYS A 645 6.73 28.42 7.15
C LYS A 645 6.40 29.44 8.23
N GLU A 646 5.28 30.13 8.10
CA GLU A 646 4.80 31.09 9.09
C GLU A 646 4.58 30.40 10.45
N ILE A 647 3.90 29.26 10.44
CA ILE A 647 3.62 28.47 11.64
C ILE A 647 4.89 27.92 12.28
N ILE A 648 5.87 27.47 11.50
CA ILE A 648 7.20 27.10 12.01
C ILE A 648 7.87 28.31 12.68
N GLY A 649 7.75 29.51 12.11
CA GLY A 649 8.26 30.74 12.68
C GLY A 649 7.64 31.08 14.04
N ILE A 650 6.31 30.95 14.15
CA ILE A 650 5.56 31.14 15.40
C ILE A 650 6.00 30.10 16.46
N ALA A 651 6.06 28.83 16.08
CA ALA A 651 6.49 27.75 16.96
C ALA A 651 7.90 27.97 17.54
N LYS A 652 8.85 28.44 16.71
CA LYS A 652 10.21 28.77 17.16
C LYS A 652 10.26 29.95 18.13
N LYS A 653 9.41 30.96 17.93
CA LYS A 653 9.28 32.08 18.88
C LYS A 653 8.73 31.62 20.22
N LEU A 654 7.71 30.76 20.22
CA LEU A 654 7.13 30.19 21.46
C LEU A 654 8.19 29.44 22.28
N LEU A 655 9.03 28.61 21.64
CA LEU A 655 10.15 27.93 22.30
C LEU A 655 11.15 28.92 22.92
N PHE A 656 11.51 29.97 22.17
CA PHE A 656 12.47 30.97 22.64
C PHE A 656 11.95 31.75 23.86
N CYS A 657 10.67 32.11 23.87
CA CYS A 657 10.05 32.84 24.97
C CYS A 657 9.96 32.01 26.27
N ARG A 658 9.81 30.68 26.18
CA ARG A 658 9.73 29.80 27.37
C ARG A 658 11.09 29.37 27.92
N ASN A 659 12.15 29.42 27.11
CA ASN A 659 13.53 29.12 27.54
C ASN A 659 14.24 30.33 28.17
N LYS A 660 13.60 31.49 28.18
CA LYS A 660 13.96 32.65 28.99
C LYS A 660 13.10 32.69 30.24
#